data_AF-A0A942KPV8-F1
#
_entry.id   AF-A0A942KPV8-F1
#
_cell.length_a   1.000
_cell.length_b   1.000
_cell.length_c   1.000
_cell.angle_alpha   90.00
_cell.angle_beta   90.00
_cell.angle_gamma   90.00
#
_symmetry.space_group_name_H-M   'P 1'
#
loop_
_entity.id
_entity.type
_entity.pdbx_description
1 polymer ?
#
loop_
_entity_poly.entity_id
_entity_poly.type
_entity_poly.pdbx_seq_one_letter_code
_entity_poly.pdbx_strand_id
1 'polypeptide(L)'
;MMRRCPVVRWGKVEVQSILAAGLFAGVLLSMLLVGPGLAEASMLPPHVPTELETDACAICHRAHTAASDITRTVPARPWDTTRTALIVGAYTGAADTQLCFSCHGLDALGSEVDVQSAFISSSAHSIAPSPSDFGPSPKRCSSCHDSHGSERTAAGDPFPALLSVVASEGSTATINAGDEFCAACHVIRPGSRWSGIEVWRRTAHSAEMTAPASGTGVTCSNCHASHGSEIAPLIRTTLLPPAAPATQTISENNRTLCFVCHAGGQATYPGRARYEFSGHAMSPATITIAGEWPSADSSRTVGECQSCHAPMGRPLSTGQTVPRLLEAPGRALCDSCHSSGSPVAAAAADLAQFKFPVAASPKLEVAVAYNAGRNPEVFDRLALYSQETTGPLPFDLVGPREYDLPGVAADMAAGDIRGLGINQLIVADSVARRLAVATPDPLAGVIVSTYSITTTPTLVAIGDVLLDGSGRPEVLVVSRSAEATANSSLWVYRWDAATDTLQEVVGGIALDDNASGLTVGRLTRADRDDIVITALSGPSLSVFTESILSPGTLGTLPVRHYVAADGVLGGPRGPSIGDASAATPGNEIAIANSLEATYGVSVFSPSTGLVGSYPHSGAPDARGWDTLIADVLPAVAGTETVLALRNNAGMSSINVFERHATSGLTSPPLAYDTGLHFGSAALAHGDVDSAPDGRLELVVGNAGSWGLARTDNQVPPSVQVFGINAAGTGLTPPETYSGGGAEKAGNTPAIALVDLGGLGASRHPVSVSRDPAALVTAHVSTETAPFELHVECADCHSAHEATSTPSPAAAVAPEVYGRLKGVWGVRTEFTSTSTITYTQRQGVAYEHEVCFECHSGWNRAPGGPDDVAMQFNIHNPSFHPIAAGTSRAENTTGSFVPATPAWTTSSVLHCVDCHGNSDPAQPAGPHYSSTAPLLGRPYLGVPSAEETKLCYSCHRYTVYFTGAEDLLPESTSNFRGATLVEPRLHRLHVNDAGLSCASCHVSHGSRVNEHLIRHGLGWSDSPAGGTCSTQCHAGGIRSYSR
;
A
#
# COMPACT_ATOMS: atom_id res chain seq x y z
N MET A 1 47.99 -50.95 29.30
CA MET A 1 48.37 -51.23 30.72
C MET A 1 47.27 -50.66 31.60
N MET A 2 46.64 -51.43 32.50
CA MET A 2 47.06 -51.68 33.90
C MET A 2 47.12 -50.38 34.75
N ARG A 3 46.22 -50.22 35.75
CA ARG A 3 46.43 -50.44 37.21
C ARG A 3 47.28 -49.33 37.88
N ARG A 4 47.00 -48.83 39.10
CA ARG A 4 46.11 -49.32 40.19
C ARG A 4 45.77 -48.21 41.23
N CYS A 5 44.71 -48.47 41.99
CA CYS A 5 44.33 -48.04 43.36
C CYS A 5 45.52 -47.85 44.36
N PRO A 6 45.38 -47.22 45.58
CA PRO A 6 44.31 -47.57 46.56
C PRO A 6 43.83 -46.57 47.67
N VAL A 7 42.73 -46.98 48.36
CA VAL A 7 42.16 -46.58 49.70
C VAL A 7 41.84 -45.09 49.98
N VAL A 8 40.85 -44.65 50.80
CA VAL A 8 39.68 -45.18 51.58
C VAL A 8 38.55 -44.10 51.45
N ARG A 9 37.20 -44.22 51.45
CA ARG A 9 36.11 -45.23 51.63
C ARG A 9 35.37 -45.31 53.00
N TRP A 10 34.04 -45.17 52.92
CA TRP A 10 32.95 -45.40 53.93
C TRP A 10 32.66 -44.25 54.93
N GLY A 11 31.42 -44.05 55.39
CA GLY A 11 30.14 -44.75 55.09
C GLY A 11 28.92 -44.09 55.76
N LYS A 12 27.70 -44.48 55.34
CA LYS A 12 26.42 -43.92 55.84
C LYS A 12 26.13 -44.30 57.31
N VAL A 13 25.30 -43.50 57.98
CA VAL A 13 24.60 -43.85 59.23
C VAL A 13 23.11 -43.91 58.95
N GLU A 14 22.45 -45.04 59.28
CA GLU A 14 21.00 -45.07 59.52
C GLU A 14 20.62 -46.22 60.47
N VAL A 15 19.46 -46.06 61.11
CA VAL A 15 19.04 -46.60 62.41
C VAL A 15 18.77 -48.12 62.45
N GLN A 16 19.25 -48.80 63.50
CA GLN A 16 18.55 -49.67 64.48
C GLN A 16 19.61 -50.36 65.40
N SER A 17 19.35 -50.99 66.56
CA SER A 17 18.20 -51.85 66.96
C SER A 17 18.23 -52.21 68.48
N ILE A 18 17.09 -52.66 69.05
CA ILE A 18 16.97 -53.74 70.11
C ILE A 18 17.49 -53.37 71.55
N LEU A 19 16.91 -53.70 72.73
CA LEU A 19 16.10 -54.80 73.36
C LEU A 19 14.87 -54.22 74.14
N ALA A 20 13.67 -54.82 74.24
CA ALA A 20 13.22 -56.07 74.90
C ALA A 20 13.14 -55.98 76.46
N ALA A 21 12.17 -56.56 77.20
CA ALA A 21 10.88 -57.21 76.88
C ALA A 21 10.04 -57.43 78.18
N GLY A 22 8.75 -57.81 78.08
CA GLY A 22 8.00 -58.37 79.22
C GLY A 22 6.46 -58.37 79.10
N LEU A 23 5.85 -59.55 78.88
CA LEU A 23 4.45 -59.80 79.27
C LEU A 23 4.41 -60.26 80.73
N PHE A 24 3.43 -59.81 81.50
CA PHE A 24 2.84 -60.61 82.58
C PHE A 24 1.38 -60.19 82.84
N ALA A 25 0.53 -61.17 83.19
CA ALA A 25 -0.84 -60.93 83.64
C ALA A 25 -0.91 -60.97 85.18
N GLY A 26 -1.69 -60.08 85.81
CA GLY A 26 -1.64 -59.91 87.28
C GLY A 26 -2.75 -59.05 87.90
N VAL A 27 -3.99 -59.50 87.80
CA VAL A 27 -5.03 -59.53 88.86
C VAL A 27 -5.02 -58.44 89.97
N LEU A 28 -6.15 -57.70 90.05
CA LEU A 28 -6.81 -57.04 91.21
C LEU A 28 -6.60 -55.53 91.56
N LEU A 29 -7.78 -54.89 91.74
CA LEU A 29 -8.19 -53.93 92.79
C LEU A 29 -7.73 -52.43 92.79
N SER A 30 -8.71 -51.54 92.51
CA SER A 30 -9.07 -50.26 93.20
C SER A 30 -7.99 -49.21 93.58
N MET A 31 -8.18 -47.90 93.44
CA MET A 31 -9.34 -47.08 93.86
C MET A 31 -9.50 -45.77 93.05
N LEU A 32 -10.60 -45.05 93.30
CA LEU A 32 -10.86 -43.68 92.82
C LEU A 32 -9.90 -42.65 93.43
N LEU A 33 -9.65 -41.54 92.71
CA LEU A 33 -9.50 -40.19 93.24
C LEU A 33 -9.86 -39.16 92.14
N VAL A 34 -10.30 -37.95 92.51
CA VAL A 34 -11.00 -37.02 91.59
C VAL A 34 -10.51 -35.57 91.68
N GLY A 35 -10.20 -34.98 90.52
CA GLY A 35 -10.22 -33.54 90.23
C GLY A 35 -8.99 -32.71 90.66
N PRO A 36 -8.96 -31.40 90.31
CA PRO A 36 -9.83 -30.66 89.39
C PRO A 36 -9.16 -30.39 88.01
N GLY A 37 -9.92 -29.84 87.05
CA GLY A 37 -9.43 -29.54 85.70
C GLY A 37 -8.86 -28.12 85.51
N LEU A 38 -8.04 -27.96 84.48
CA LEU A 38 -7.69 -26.67 83.86
C LEU A 38 -8.49 -26.54 82.56
N ALA A 39 -8.88 -25.33 82.18
CA ALA A 39 -9.65 -25.08 80.95
C ALA A 39 -8.73 -24.93 79.73
N GLU A 40 -9.13 -25.51 78.60
CA GLU A 40 -8.50 -25.28 77.29
C GLU A 40 -9.10 -24.04 76.61
N ALA A 41 -8.27 -23.28 75.89
CA ALA A 41 -8.75 -22.21 75.02
C ALA A 41 -9.21 -22.79 73.67
N SER A 42 -10.35 -22.31 73.14
CA SER A 42 -10.99 -22.89 71.96
C SER A 42 -10.23 -22.64 70.66
N MET A 43 -9.93 -23.70 69.90
CA MET A 43 -9.30 -23.66 68.56
C MET A 43 -10.26 -23.20 67.44
N LEU A 44 -11.10 -22.18 67.69
CA LEU A 44 -11.97 -21.59 66.68
C LEU A 44 -11.19 -20.53 65.88
N PRO A 45 -11.17 -20.58 64.52
CA PRO A 45 -10.53 -19.54 63.73
C PRO A 45 -11.21 -18.18 63.98
N PRO A 46 -10.48 -17.08 64.19
CA PRO A 46 -11.04 -15.80 64.62
C PRO A 46 -11.95 -15.10 63.59
N HIS A 47 -12.10 -15.67 62.40
CA HIS A 47 -12.88 -15.15 61.27
C HIS A 47 -14.15 -15.96 60.98
N VAL A 48 -14.56 -16.89 61.84
CA VAL A 48 -15.87 -17.57 61.70
C VAL A 48 -16.96 -16.79 62.45
N PRO A 49 -18.19 -16.70 61.92
CA PRO A 49 -19.31 -16.12 62.66
C PRO A 49 -19.60 -16.91 63.94
N THR A 50 -19.46 -16.26 65.10
CA THR A 50 -19.75 -16.82 66.42
C THR A 50 -20.83 -16.03 67.14
N GLU A 51 -21.68 -16.73 67.90
CA GLU A 51 -22.50 -16.11 68.95
C GLU A 51 -21.59 -15.39 69.97
N LEU A 52 -22.06 -14.26 70.52
CA LEU A 52 -21.24 -13.14 71.00
C LEU A 52 -20.31 -13.37 72.23
N GLU A 53 -20.18 -14.59 72.76
CA GLU A 53 -19.45 -14.86 74.01
C GLU A 53 -18.45 -16.03 73.89
N THR A 54 -17.36 -15.84 73.14
CA THR A 54 -16.21 -16.77 73.12
C THR A 54 -14.88 -16.06 73.38
N ASP A 55 -13.90 -16.77 73.94
CA ASP A 55 -12.54 -16.22 74.14
C ASP A 55 -11.81 -15.94 72.80
N ALA A 56 -12.25 -16.50 71.67
CA ALA A 56 -11.75 -16.13 70.34
C ALA A 56 -12.04 -14.64 70.03
N CYS A 57 -13.26 -14.17 70.31
CA CYS A 57 -13.61 -12.74 70.21
C CYS A 57 -12.75 -11.88 71.14
N ALA A 58 -12.37 -12.44 72.30
CA ALA A 58 -11.62 -11.73 73.32
C ALA A 58 -10.15 -11.47 72.96
N ILE A 59 -9.53 -12.28 72.09
CA ILE A 59 -8.19 -12.02 71.54
C ILE A 59 -8.16 -10.63 70.88
N CYS A 60 -9.18 -10.31 70.09
CA CYS A 60 -9.29 -9.03 69.41
C CYS A 60 -9.83 -7.92 70.33
N HIS A 61 -10.90 -8.18 71.09
CA HIS A 61 -11.55 -7.13 71.90
C HIS A 61 -10.81 -6.76 73.22
N ARG A 62 -10.07 -7.68 73.87
CA ARG A 62 -9.32 -7.34 75.10
C ARG A 62 -8.00 -6.60 74.83
N ALA A 63 -7.43 -6.72 73.63
CA ALA A 63 -6.18 -6.06 73.26
C ALA A 63 -6.24 -4.52 73.29
N HIS A 64 -7.44 -3.94 73.13
CA HIS A 64 -7.65 -2.50 72.96
C HIS A 64 -8.42 -1.81 74.09
N THR A 65 -8.59 -2.44 75.26
CA THR A 65 -9.16 -1.77 76.45
C THR A 65 -8.16 -0.89 77.21
N ALA A 66 -6.93 -0.74 76.71
CA ALA A 66 -6.01 0.32 77.13
C ALA A 66 -6.38 1.63 76.40
N ALA A 67 -6.44 2.75 77.12
CA ALA A 67 -6.86 4.02 76.55
C ALA A 67 -5.93 4.48 75.42
N SER A 68 -6.53 4.90 74.29
CA SER A 68 -5.83 5.54 73.17
C SER A 68 -6.30 6.98 73.00
N ASP A 69 -5.41 7.85 72.55
CA ASP A 69 -5.64 9.29 72.44
C ASP A 69 -6.55 9.70 71.24
N ILE A 70 -7.27 8.73 70.66
CA ILE A 70 -7.96 8.87 69.38
C ILE A 70 -9.31 9.58 69.57
N THR A 71 -9.32 10.90 69.38
CA THR A 71 -10.55 11.72 69.44
C THR A 71 -11.34 11.74 68.13
N ARG A 72 -12.67 11.57 68.23
CA ARG A 72 -13.62 11.60 67.11
C ARG A 72 -13.85 13.00 66.55
N THR A 73 -13.45 13.23 65.31
CA THR A 73 -14.07 14.22 64.39
C THR A 73 -14.86 13.49 63.29
N VAL A 74 -15.68 14.23 62.53
CA VAL A 74 -16.54 13.66 61.47
C VAL A 74 -15.66 13.14 60.32
N PRO A 75 -15.89 11.92 59.79
CA PRO A 75 -15.11 11.41 58.66
C PRO A 75 -15.26 12.31 57.44
N ALA A 76 -14.13 12.65 56.82
CA ALA A 76 -14.06 13.69 55.79
C ALA A 76 -14.61 13.27 54.42
N ARG A 77 -14.89 11.97 54.20
CA ARG A 77 -15.46 11.43 52.96
C ARG A 77 -16.42 10.25 53.24
N PRO A 78 -17.48 10.02 52.43
CA PRO A 78 -18.52 9.02 52.75
C PRO A 78 -18.13 7.54 52.60
N TRP A 79 -16.92 7.25 52.11
CA TRP A 79 -16.51 5.92 51.65
C TRP A 79 -15.42 5.24 52.51
N ASP A 80 -15.06 5.82 53.65
CA ASP A 80 -14.28 5.12 54.69
C ASP A 80 -15.18 4.11 55.41
N THR A 81 -15.56 3.03 54.69
CA THR A 81 -16.45 1.96 55.15
C THR A 81 -15.69 0.88 55.91
N THR A 82 -14.83 1.29 56.83
CA THR A 82 -14.03 0.43 57.70
C THR A 82 -14.93 -0.34 58.68
N ARG A 83 -15.39 -1.53 58.28
CA ARG A 83 -16.38 -2.34 59.03
C ARG A 83 -15.81 -3.13 60.22
N THR A 84 -14.59 -2.87 60.69
CA THR A 84 -14.07 -3.57 61.88
C THR A 84 -14.78 -3.03 63.13
N ALA A 85 -15.48 -3.88 63.89
CA ALA A 85 -16.12 -3.48 65.14
C ALA A 85 -15.13 -3.35 66.32
N LEU A 86 -13.83 -3.38 66.00
CA LEU A 86 -12.71 -3.52 66.95
C LEU A 86 -11.97 -2.21 67.22
N ILE A 87 -12.14 -1.19 66.37
CA ILE A 87 -11.50 0.13 66.49
C ILE A 87 -12.59 1.20 66.55
N VAL A 88 -12.75 1.83 67.72
CA VAL A 88 -13.74 2.92 67.92
C VAL A 88 -13.13 4.26 67.51
N GLY A 89 -12.98 4.50 66.20
CA GLY A 89 -12.48 5.76 65.69
C GLY A 89 -12.39 5.84 64.16
N ALA A 90 -12.35 7.06 63.62
CA ALA A 90 -11.96 7.27 62.23
C ALA A 90 -10.43 7.15 62.10
N TYR A 91 -9.95 6.46 61.07
CA TYR A 91 -8.56 6.02 61.03
C TYR A 91 -7.63 7.06 60.37
N THR A 92 -6.69 7.62 61.14
CA THR A 92 -5.52 8.31 60.58
C THR A 92 -4.32 7.38 60.53
N GLY A 93 -3.67 7.25 59.36
CA GLY A 93 -2.45 6.44 59.23
C GLY A 93 -2.67 4.92 59.41
N ALA A 94 -1.74 4.28 60.15
CA ALA A 94 -1.41 2.85 60.05
C ALA A 94 -2.31 1.86 60.81
N ALA A 95 -3.25 2.32 61.63
CA ALA A 95 -3.84 1.51 62.71
C ALA A 95 -4.51 0.19 62.26
N ASP A 96 -5.23 0.18 61.13
CA ASP A 96 -5.88 -1.03 60.60
C ASP A 96 -4.86 -2.12 60.25
N THR A 97 -3.87 -1.74 59.45
CA THR A 97 -2.74 -2.59 59.01
C THR A 97 -1.99 -3.18 60.20
N GLN A 98 -1.73 -2.36 61.23
CA GLN A 98 -1.00 -2.77 62.43
C GLN A 98 -1.78 -3.79 63.27
N LEU A 99 -3.10 -3.63 63.40
CA LEU A 99 -3.95 -4.62 64.05
C LEU A 99 -3.90 -5.95 63.29
N CYS A 100 -4.13 -5.95 61.98
CA CYS A 100 -4.09 -7.17 61.18
C CYS A 100 -2.73 -7.87 61.22
N PHE A 101 -1.61 -7.14 61.14
CA PHE A 101 -0.26 -7.72 61.23
C PHE A 101 0.13 -8.22 62.64
N SER A 102 -0.58 -7.86 63.72
CA SER A 102 -0.36 -8.51 65.02
C SER A 102 -0.72 -10.00 65.02
N CYS A 103 -1.65 -10.40 64.14
CA CYS A 103 -2.08 -11.79 63.96
C CYS A 103 -1.62 -12.42 62.64
N HIS A 104 -1.41 -11.63 61.57
CA HIS A 104 -1.02 -12.09 60.23
C HIS A 104 0.34 -11.54 59.75
N GLY A 105 1.20 -11.12 60.69
CA GLY A 105 2.54 -10.63 60.41
C GLY A 105 3.62 -11.71 60.42
N LEU A 106 4.86 -11.29 60.17
CA LEU A 106 6.05 -12.13 60.31
C LEU A 106 6.24 -12.68 61.74
N ASP A 107 5.87 -11.88 62.74
CA ASP A 107 5.94 -12.21 64.17
C ASP A 107 4.53 -12.54 64.75
N ALA A 108 3.66 -13.16 63.96
CA ALA A 108 2.26 -13.42 64.27
C ALA A 108 2.01 -14.13 65.62
N LEU A 109 1.11 -13.58 66.44
CA LEU A 109 0.74 -14.14 67.75
C LEU A 109 -0.30 -15.28 67.72
N GLY A 110 -0.70 -15.78 66.55
CA GLY A 110 -1.70 -16.87 66.50
C GLY A 110 -2.29 -17.30 65.14
N SER A 111 -1.85 -16.74 64.00
CA SER A 111 -2.21 -17.27 62.68
C SER A 111 -1.04 -18.03 62.06
N GLU A 112 -1.32 -19.13 61.37
CA GLU A 112 -0.35 -19.82 60.50
C GLU A 112 -0.20 -19.13 59.13
N VAL A 113 -0.97 -18.07 58.86
CA VAL A 113 -1.00 -17.36 57.57
C VAL A 113 -0.36 -15.98 57.69
N ASP A 114 0.93 -15.89 57.38
CA ASP A 114 1.63 -14.63 57.13
C ASP A 114 1.09 -13.96 55.85
N VAL A 115 0.69 -12.69 56.00
CA VAL A 115 0.23 -11.81 54.93
C VAL A 115 1.18 -10.61 54.77
N GLN A 116 1.96 -10.28 55.80
CA GLN A 116 2.89 -9.15 55.80
C GLN A 116 4.04 -9.36 54.82
N SER A 117 4.56 -10.57 54.66
CA SER A 117 5.57 -10.88 53.62
C SER A 117 5.12 -10.46 52.22
N ALA A 118 3.84 -10.64 51.89
CA ALA A 118 3.29 -10.26 50.60
C ALA A 118 3.03 -8.75 50.45
N PHE A 119 3.15 -7.96 51.53
CA PHE A 119 3.05 -6.49 51.48
C PHE A 119 4.42 -5.78 51.57
N ILE A 120 5.51 -6.53 51.68
CA ILE A 120 6.90 -6.02 51.61
C ILE A 120 7.64 -6.44 50.33
N SER A 121 7.00 -7.22 49.46
CA SER A 121 7.56 -7.71 48.19
C SER A 121 7.76 -6.60 47.15
N SER A 122 8.62 -6.84 46.14
CA SER A 122 9.00 -5.84 45.13
C SER A 122 7.82 -5.14 44.42
N SER A 123 6.71 -5.86 44.21
CA SER A 123 5.44 -5.34 43.73
C SER A 123 4.35 -5.68 44.75
N ALA A 124 3.69 -4.68 45.33
CA ALA A 124 2.65 -4.88 46.34
C ALA A 124 1.59 -3.77 46.28
N HIS A 125 0.38 -4.05 46.77
CA HIS A 125 -0.63 -3.01 46.98
C HIS A 125 -0.22 -2.09 48.15
N SER A 126 -0.12 -0.78 47.91
CA SER A 126 0.21 0.20 48.95
C SER A 126 -0.90 0.28 50.01
N ILE A 127 -0.55 -0.05 51.26
CA ILE A 127 -1.43 -0.01 52.44
C ILE A 127 -1.05 1.11 53.40
N ALA A 128 -2.03 1.58 54.17
CA ALA A 128 -1.87 2.67 55.12
C ALA A 128 -0.76 2.35 56.15
N PRO A 129 0.16 3.29 56.42
CA PRO A 129 0.07 4.73 56.13
C PRO A 129 0.65 5.15 54.77
N SER A 130 1.26 4.24 54.00
CA SER A 130 1.94 4.58 52.75
C SER A 130 0.96 5.13 51.71
N PRO A 131 1.29 6.23 51.00
CA PRO A 131 0.48 6.68 49.88
C PRO A 131 0.42 5.60 48.81
N SER A 132 -0.71 5.55 48.10
CA SER A 132 -0.83 4.77 46.87
C SER A 132 -0.92 5.72 45.69
N ASP A 133 0.11 5.75 44.86
CA ASP A 133 0.14 6.59 43.65
C ASP A 133 -1.00 6.21 42.67
N PHE A 134 -1.52 4.98 42.79
CA PHE A 134 -2.57 4.40 41.95
C PHE A 134 -3.82 3.98 42.77
N GLY A 135 -4.21 4.76 43.78
CA GLY A 135 -5.45 4.52 44.54
C GLY A 135 -6.15 5.79 45.07
N PRO A 136 -7.47 5.76 45.33
CA PRO A 136 -8.14 6.80 46.09
C PRO A 136 -7.73 6.70 47.58
N SER A 137 -6.58 7.32 47.91
CA SER A 137 -5.94 7.30 49.24
C SER A 137 -5.36 5.92 49.67
N PRO A 138 -4.63 5.83 50.80
CA PRO A 138 -4.03 4.57 51.27
C PRO A 138 -5.07 3.48 51.57
N LYS A 139 -4.88 2.28 51.01
CA LYS A 139 -5.77 1.13 51.27
C LYS A 139 -5.60 0.61 52.70
N ARG A 140 -6.62 -0.06 53.24
CA ARG A 140 -6.58 -0.75 54.54
C ARG A 140 -6.84 -2.25 54.34
N CYS A 141 -6.53 -3.09 55.32
CA CYS A 141 -6.87 -4.52 55.25
C CYS A 141 -8.40 -4.68 55.20
N SER A 142 -9.11 -3.90 56.02
CA SER A 142 -10.57 -3.79 56.00
C SER A 142 -11.17 -3.02 54.81
N SER A 143 -10.35 -2.53 53.86
CA SER A 143 -10.83 -2.06 52.54
C SER A 143 -11.05 -3.19 51.54
N CYS A 144 -10.60 -4.42 51.86
CA CYS A 144 -10.69 -5.59 50.99
C CYS A 144 -11.36 -6.80 51.68
N HIS A 145 -11.33 -6.88 53.01
CA HIS A 145 -11.89 -7.99 53.79
C HIS A 145 -12.88 -7.52 54.87
N ASP A 146 -13.99 -8.24 55.02
CA ASP A 146 -14.92 -8.14 56.14
C ASP A 146 -14.56 -9.20 57.21
N SER A 147 -13.77 -8.81 58.21
CA SER A 147 -13.31 -9.72 59.26
C SER A 147 -14.42 -10.33 60.12
N HIS A 148 -15.66 -9.84 60.05
CA HIS A 148 -16.81 -10.38 60.77
C HIS A 148 -17.69 -11.31 59.92
N GLY A 149 -17.51 -11.36 58.59
CA GLY A 149 -18.39 -12.10 57.69
C GLY A 149 -19.86 -11.65 57.79
N SER A 150 -20.06 -10.32 57.86
CA SER A 150 -21.37 -9.68 57.97
C SER A 150 -22.21 -9.85 56.70
N GLU A 151 -21.56 -9.76 55.54
CA GLU A 151 -22.18 -10.03 54.24
C GLU A 151 -22.27 -11.53 53.93
N ARG A 152 -23.41 -11.97 53.38
CA ARG A 152 -23.72 -13.39 53.13
C ARG A 152 -24.32 -13.62 51.75
N THR A 153 -24.11 -14.82 51.23
CA THR A 153 -24.79 -15.32 50.04
C THR A 153 -26.30 -15.45 50.28
N ALA A 154 -27.09 -15.60 49.21
CA ALA A 154 -28.53 -15.84 49.32
C ALA A 154 -28.92 -17.14 50.05
N ALA A 155 -27.97 -18.06 50.27
CA ALA A 155 -28.15 -19.27 51.07
C ALA A 155 -27.91 -19.04 52.58
N GLY A 156 -27.34 -17.89 52.97
CA GLY A 156 -26.95 -17.56 54.33
C GLY A 156 -25.47 -17.84 54.66
N ASP A 157 -24.75 -18.54 53.78
CA ASP A 157 -23.32 -18.80 53.93
C ASP A 157 -22.48 -17.52 53.77
N PRO A 158 -21.42 -17.30 54.56
CA PRO A 158 -20.46 -16.21 54.36
C PRO A 158 -19.76 -16.29 52.98
N PHE A 159 -19.36 -15.16 52.43
CA PHE A 159 -18.61 -15.15 51.16
C PHE A 159 -17.21 -15.77 51.30
N PRO A 160 -16.73 -16.56 50.31
CA PRO A 160 -15.38 -17.14 50.34
C PRO A 160 -14.29 -16.09 50.53
N ALA A 161 -13.31 -16.39 51.38
CA ALA A 161 -12.22 -15.48 51.81
C ALA A 161 -12.69 -14.13 52.44
N LEU A 162 -13.98 -14.00 52.76
CA LEU A 162 -14.60 -12.82 53.38
C LEU A 162 -14.28 -11.50 52.66
N LEU A 163 -14.24 -11.54 51.32
CA LEU A 163 -13.95 -10.35 50.51
C LEU A 163 -15.10 -9.34 50.57
N SER A 164 -14.78 -8.05 50.63
CA SER A 164 -15.74 -6.94 50.56
C SER A 164 -15.07 -5.67 50.04
N VAL A 165 -15.61 -5.09 48.96
CA VAL A 165 -15.23 -3.75 48.44
C VAL A 165 -16.48 -2.98 47.99
N VAL A 166 -16.46 -1.65 48.00
CA VAL A 166 -17.57 -0.81 47.52
C VAL A 166 -17.43 -0.55 46.02
N ALA A 167 -18.52 -0.67 45.25
CA ALA A 167 -18.52 -0.66 43.79
C ALA A 167 -18.01 0.64 43.13
N SER A 168 -18.18 1.79 43.77
CA SER A 168 -17.70 3.10 43.28
C SER A 168 -17.72 4.16 44.39
N GLU A 169 -17.04 5.30 44.18
CA GLU A 169 -17.02 6.40 45.15
C GLU A 169 -18.44 6.91 45.44
N GLY A 170 -18.88 6.79 46.70
CA GLY A 170 -20.22 7.20 47.15
C GLY A 170 -21.34 6.17 46.95
N SER A 171 -21.04 4.97 46.43
CA SER A 171 -22.00 3.86 46.36
C SER A 171 -22.20 3.18 47.73
N THR A 172 -23.33 2.52 47.91
CA THR A 172 -23.58 1.58 49.03
C THR A 172 -23.58 0.12 48.60
N ALA A 173 -23.38 -0.17 47.31
CA ALA A 173 -23.32 -1.54 46.79
C ALA A 173 -21.95 -2.16 47.06
N THR A 174 -21.93 -3.28 47.79
CA THR A 174 -20.75 -4.10 48.08
C THR A 174 -20.56 -5.22 47.06
N ILE A 175 -19.30 -5.56 46.80
CA ILE A 175 -18.86 -6.61 45.89
C ILE A 175 -17.93 -7.54 46.66
N ASN A 176 -18.26 -8.83 46.67
CA ASN A 176 -17.63 -9.82 47.55
C ASN A 176 -17.07 -11.03 46.78
N ALA A 177 -17.17 -11.01 45.44
CA ALA A 177 -16.79 -12.08 44.53
C ALA A 177 -16.68 -11.54 43.08
N GLY A 178 -16.09 -12.32 42.18
CA GLY A 178 -15.97 -11.99 40.75
C GLY A 178 -14.90 -10.95 40.42
N ASP A 179 -14.54 -10.81 39.14
CA ASP A 179 -13.51 -9.85 38.70
C ASP A 179 -13.90 -8.39 38.95
N GLU A 180 -15.20 -8.11 39.13
CA GLU A 180 -15.72 -6.85 39.67
C GLU A 180 -15.04 -6.41 40.97
N PHE A 181 -14.63 -7.35 41.84
CA PHE A 181 -13.93 -7.05 43.08
C PHE A 181 -12.60 -6.31 42.82
N CYS A 182 -11.87 -6.70 41.79
CA CYS A 182 -10.66 -6.00 41.38
C CYS A 182 -10.99 -4.68 40.67
N ALA A 183 -12.01 -4.69 39.80
CA ALA A 183 -12.43 -3.54 38.99
C ALA A 183 -13.06 -2.38 39.79
N ALA A 184 -13.43 -2.59 41.06
CA ALA A 184 -13.90 -1.53 41.96
C ALA A 184 -12.78 -0.53 42.35
N CYS A 185 -11.51 -0.96 42.35
CA CYS A 185 -10.35 -0.13 42.68
C CYS A 185 -9.42 0.12 41.47
N HIS A 186 -9.26 -0.90 40.63
CA HIS A 186 -8.62 -0.78 39.33
C HIS A 186 -9.65 -0.17 38.37
N VAL A 187 -9.48 1.11 38.06
CA VAL A 187 -10.31 1.90 37.14
C VAL A 187 -9.40 2.49 36.07
N ILE A 188 -9.94 2.77 34.87
CA ILE A 188 -9.15 3.31 33.75
C ILE A 188 -8.62 4.70 34.12
N ARG A 189 -7.30 4.92 34.03
CA ARG A 189 -6.62 6.18 34.32
C ARG A 189 -5.62 6.53 33.19
N PRO A 190 -5.15 7.79 33.10
CA PRO A 190 -4.05 8.13 32.20
C PRO A 190 -2.84 7.22 32.47
N GLY A 191 -2.38 6.50 31.44
CA GLY A 191 -1.26 5.55 31.53
C GLY A 191 -1.61 4.12 31.93
N SER A 192 -2.86 3.79 32.30
CA SER A 192 -3.26 2.42 32.63
C SER A 192 -3.07 1.45 31.46
N ARG A 193 -2.34 0.34 31.69
CA ARG A 193 -2.25 -0.77 30.71
C ARG A 193 -3.53 -1.59 30.62
N TRP A 194 -4.40 -1.53 31.62
CA TRP A 194 -5.68 -2.23 31.66
C TRP A 194 -6.83 -1.36 31.14
N SER A 195 -7.62 -1.90 30.21
CA SER A 195 -8.63 -1.17 29.43
C SER A 195 -10.05 -1.18 30.03
N GLY A 196 -10.21 -1.58 31.30
CA GLY A 196 -11.52 -1.73 31.93
C GLY A 196 -12.07 -3.16 31.90
N ILE A 197 -12.94 -3.47 32.87
CA ILE A 197 -13.52 -4.81 33.07
C ILE A 197 -14.39 -5.28 31.89
N GLU A 198 -15.05 -4.34 31.22
CA GLU A 198 -15.90 -4.63 30.06
C GLU A 198 -15.08 -5.02 28.81
N VAL A 199 -13.85 -4.52 28.69
CA VAL A 199 -12.90 -4.99 27.66
C VAL A 199 -12.38 -6.38 28.01
N TRP A 200 -12.00 -6.61 29.27
CA TRP A 200 -11.53 -7.91 29.76
C TRP A 200 -12.53 -9.04 29.47
N ARG A 201 -13.81 -8.84 29.82
CA ARG A 201 -14.91 -9.81 29.64
C ARG A 201 -15.13 -10.28 28.20
N ARG A 202 -14.69 -9.51 27.23
CA ARG A 202 -14.80 -9.80 25.79
C ARG A 202 -13.57 -10.52 25.23
N THR A 203 -12.53 -10.72 26.05
CA THR A 203 -11.32 -11.48 25.68
C THR A 203 -11.52 -12.99 25.82
N ALA A 204 -10.84 -13.77 24.98
CA ALA A 204 -10.76 -15.22 25.13
C ALA A 204 -10.12 -15.63 26.48
N HIS A 205 -9.20 -14.83 27.03
CA HIS A 205 -8.64 -15.07 28.36
C HIS A 205 -9.68 -14.98 29.49
N SER A 206 -10.67 -14.09 29.40
CA SER A 206 -11.76 -14.04 30.39
C SER A 206 -12.79 -15.16 30.17
N ALA A 207 -13.08 -15.51 28.91
CA ALA A 207 -14.10 -16.51 28.57
C ALA A 207 -13.68 -17.96 28.89
N GLU A 208 -12.41 -18.32 28.62
CA GLU A 208 -11.91 -19.70 28.79
C GLU A 208 -11.31 -19.96 30.19
N MET A 209 -11.03 -18.91 30.98
CA MET A 209 -10.37 -19.08 32.27
C MET A 209 -11.33 -19.51 33.38
N THR A 210 -11.09 -20.71 33.91
CA THR A 210 -11.87 -21.28 35.01
C THR A 210 -11.68 -20.50 36.31
N ALA A 211 -12.73 -20.41 37.12
CA ALA A 211 -12.71 -19.78 38.43
C ALA A 211 -11.63 -20.39 39.37
N PRO A 212 -10.99 -19.58 40.23
CA PRO A 212 -9.97 -20.06 41.16
C PRO A 212 -10.54 -21.04 42.21
N ALA A 213 -9.70 -21.98 42.66
CA ALA A 213 -10.05 -22.97 43.68
C ALA A 213 -10.40 -22.37 45.08
N SER A 214 -10.21 -21.06 45.26
CA SER A 214 -10.69 -20.29 46.43
C SER A 214 -12.22 -20.14 46.49
N GLY A 215 -12.93 -20.42 45.40
CA GLY A 215 -14.38 -20.21 45.30
C GLY A 215 -14.82 -18.75 45.17
N THR A 216 -13.87 -17.79 45.16
CA THR A 216 -14.18 -16.34 45.10
C THR A 216 -14.64 -15.86 43.72
N GLY A 217 -14.50 -16.67 42.67
CA GLY A 217 -14.83 -16.30 41.30
C GLY A 217 -13.93 -15.23 40.66
N VAL A 218 -12.92 -14.74 41.38
CA VAL A 218 -11.98 -13.69 40.91
C VAL A 218 -10.94 -14.34 39.99
N THR A 219 -11.23 -14.45 38.70
CA THR A 219 -10.33 -15.04 37.70
C THR A 219 -9.00 -14.29 37.61
N CYS A 220 -8.97 -12.98 37.88
CA CYS A 220 -7.72 -12.20 37.97
C CYS A 220 -6.70 -12.81 38.96
N SER A 221 -7.16 -13.49 40.02
CA SER A 221 -6.30 -14.10 41.04
C SER A 221 -5.59 -15.39 40.59
N ASN A 222 -5.94 -15.93 39.42
CA ASN A 222 -5.22 -17.01 38.76
C ASN A 222 -3.83 -16.56 38.29
N CYS A 223 -3.70 -15.32 37.80
CA CYS A 223 -2.44 -14.74 37.31
C CYS A 223 -1.78 -13.79 38.30
N HIS A 224 -2.57 -12.99 39.04
CA HIS A 224 -2.07 -11.98 39.98
C HIS A 224 -2.21 -12.41 41.45
N ALA A 225 -1.26 -12.02 42.28
CA ALA A 225 -1.30 -12.13 43.73
C ALA A 225 -2.02 -10.91 44.33
N SER A 226 -2.97 -11.13 45.23
CA SER A 226 -3.87 -10.07 45.72
C SER A 226 -3.21 -9.05 46.65
N HIS A 227 -2.11 -9.42 47.30
CA HIS A 227 -1.38 -8.57 48.25
C HIS A 227 -0.08 -8.03 47.63
N GLY A 228 0.76 -8.94 47.13
CA GLY A 228 1.99 -8.63 46.40
C GLY A 228 2.73 -9.88 45.92
N SER A 229 3.78 -9.65 45.15
CA SER A 229 4.69 -10.63 44.58
C SER A 229 6.07 -10.01 44.33
N GLU A 230 7.11 -10.84 44.22
CA GLU A 230 8.43 -10.42 43.74
C GLU A 230 8.47 -10.09 42.25
N ILE A 231 7.36 -10.34 41.53
CA ILE A 231 7.24 -10.12 40.09
C ILE A 231 6.18 -9.05 39.83
N ALA A 232 6.57 -7.95 39.19
CA ALA A 232 5.66 -6.87 38.81
C ALA A 232 4.81 -7.22 37.56
N PRO A 233 3.59 -6.64 37.41
CA PRO A 233 2.76 -6.03 38.45
C PRO A 233 1.95 -7.11 39.17
N LEU A 234 2.38 -7.50 40.37
CA LEU A 234 1.74 -8.54 41.19
C LEU A 234 1.63 -9.94 40.54
N ILE A 235 2.46 -10.34 39.56
CA ILE A 235 2.34 -11.66 38.90
C ILE A 235 2.70 -12.79 39.87
N ARG A 236 1.89 -13.85 39.95
CA ARG A 236 2.15 -15.02 40.82
C ARG A 236 3.46 -15.73 40.47
N THR A 237 4.32 -15.93 41.46
CA THR A 237 5.52 -16.79 41.39
C THR A 237 5.20 -18.28 41.21
N THR A 238 3.96 -18.70 41.45
CA THR A 238 3.49 -20.07 41.16
C THR A 238 2.06 -20.04 40.64
N LEU A 239 1.88 -20.56 39.44
CA LEU A 239 0.59 -20.86 38.83
C LEU A 239 0.21 -22.31 39.16
N LEU A 240 -1.06 -22.53 39.49
CA LEU A 240 -1.65 -23.82 39.87
C LEU A 240 -2.85 -24.12 38.96
N PRO A 241 -3.18 -25.39 38.67
CA PRO A 241 -4.44 -25.73 38.02
C PRO A 241 -5.64 -25.13 38.78
N PRO A 242 -6.63 -24.53 38.10
CA PRO A 242 -6.84 -24.52 36.65
C PRO A 242 -6.14 -23.39 35.87
N ALA A 243 -5.40 -22.48 36.53
CA ALA A 243 -4.74 -21.34 35.88
C ALA A 243 -3.66 -21.73 34.86
N ALA A 244 -3.08 -22.92 35.03
CA ALA A 244 -2.13 -23.55 34.11
C ALA A 244 -2.39 -25.07 34.03
N PRO A 245 -2.01 -25.76 32.94
CA PRO A 245 -2.26 -27.21 32.78
C PRO A 245 -1.58 -28.10 33.84
N ALA A 246 -0.55 -27.58 34.51
CA ALA A 246 0.14 -28.18 35.65
C ALA A 246 0.68 -27.05 36.55
N THR A 247 1.14 -27.38 37.75
CA THR A 247 1.88 -26.43 38.60
C THR A 247 3.14 -25.93 37.90
N GLN A 248 3.31 -24.62 37.80
CA GLN A 248 4.45 -23.99 37.14
C GLN A 248 4.99 -22.82 37.96
N THR A 249 6.31 -22.76 38.09
CA THR A 249 7.02 -21.63 38.72
C THR A 249 7.25 -20.53 37.70
N ILE A 250 6.87 -19.30 38.04
CA ILE A 250 7.22 -18.09 37.27
C ILE A 250 8.34 -17.38 38.04
N SER A 251 9.41 -16.99 37.34
CA SER A 251 10.50 -16.18 37.92
C SER A 251 10.43 -14.71 37.53
N GLU A 252 9.87 -14.39 36.36
CA GLU A 252 9.88 -13.06 35.74
C GLU A 252 8.61 -12.83 34.90
N ASN A 253 8.18 -11.58 34.77
CA ASN A 253 7.09 -11.18 33.85
C ASN A 253 7.60 -11.03 32.40
N ASN A 254 8.22 -12.09 31.87
CA ASN A 254 8.72 -12.15 30.50
C ASN A 254 7.90 -13.18 29.67
N ARG A 255 8.36 -13.53 28.46
CA ARG A 255 7.71 -14.50 27.56
C ARG A 255 7.42 -15.89 28.18
N THR A 256 8.17 -16.30 29.20
CA THR A 256 7.95 -17.59 29.90
C THR A 256 6.59 -17.68 30.59
N LEU A 257 6.06 -16.57 31.11
CA LEU A 257 4.71 -16.49 31.67
C LEU A 257 3.65 -16.88 30.62
N CYS A 258 3.79 -16.37 29.40
CA CYS A 258 2.88 -16.70 28.29
C CYS A 258 3.03 -18.17 27.85
N PHE A 259 4.26 -18.67 27.76
CA PHE A 259 4.55 -20.05 27.33
C PHE A 259 4.03 -21.14 28.30
N VAL A 260 3.72 -20.82 29.56
CA VAL A 260 3.14 -21.78 30.50
C VAL A 260 1.75 -22.25 30.06
N CYS A 261 0.96 -21.37 29.45
CA CYS A 261 -0.36 -21.71 28.90
C CYS A 261 -0.30 -21.88 27.37
N HIS A 262 0.45 -21.01 26.67
CA HIS A 262 0.58 -20.99 25.21
C HIS A 262 1.84 -21.73 24.73
N ALA A 263 2.04 -22.97 25.20
CA ALA A 263 3.19 -23.79 24.80
C ALA A 263 3.08 -24.31 23.35
N GLY A 264 1.88 -24.75 22.95
CA GLY A 264 1.58 -25.27 21.62
C GLY A 264 1.15 -24.18 20.63
N GLY A 265 1.03 -24.56 19.35
CA GLY A 265 0.51 -23.67 18.31
C GLY A 265 -1.00 -23.44 18.45
N GLN A 266 -1.43 -22.21 18.13
CA GLN A 266 -2.81 -21.75 18.20
C GLN A 266 -3.07 -20.74 17.08
N ALA A 267 -3.98 -21.05 16.15
CA ALA A 267 -4.21 -20.26 14.94
C ALA A 267 -2.90 -19.88 14.21
N THR A 268 -2.59 -18.58 14.06
CA THR A 268 -1.37 -18.07 13.42
C THR A 268 -0.16 -17.95 14.36
N TYR A 269 -0.22 -18.56 15.55
CA TYR A 269 0.93 -18.77 16.43
C TYR A 269 1.43 -20.21 16.26
N PRO A 270 2.70 -20.44 15.86
CA PRO A 270 3.22 -21.79 15.57
C PRO A 270 3.55 -22.62 16.82
N GLY A 271 3.46 -22.02 18.01
CA GLY A 271 3.97 -22.59 19.25
C GLY A 271 5.39 -22.14 19.57
N ARG A 272 5.75 -22.23 20.85
CA ARG A 272 7.02 -21.74 21.41
C ARG A 272 8.25 -22.13 20.59
N ALA A 273 8.33 -23.42 20.23
CA ALA A 273 9.52 -24.04 19.64
C ALA A 273 9.89 -23.53 18.23
N ARG A 274 9.00 -22.79 17.54
CA ARG A 274 9.37 -22.01 16.35
C ARG A 274 9.55 -20.53 16.66
N TYR A 275 8.68 -19.97 17.51
CA TYR A 275 8.74 -18.54 17.86
C TYR A 275 10.10 -18.12 18.40
N GLU A 276 10.74 -18.93 19.25
CA GLU A 276 12.07 -18.64 19.82
C GLU A 276 13.19 -18.48 18.78
N PHE A 277 12.98 -18.85 17.52
CA PHE A 277 13.92 -18.65 16.40
C PHE A 277 13.49 -17.54 15.40
N SER A 278 12.40 -16.82 15.68
CA SER A 278 11.97 -15.68 14.87
C SER A 278 12.90 -14.47 15.04
N GLY A 279 12.94 -13.60 14.03
CA GLY A 279 13.73 -12.37 14.07
C GLY A 279 13.36 -11.45 15.24
N HIS A 280 12.07 -11.40 15.62
CA HIS A 280 11.63 -10.65 16.81
C HIS A 280 12.10 -11.31 18.11
N ALA A 281 11.88 -12.62 18.29
CA ALA A 281 12.23 -13.32 19.54
C ALA A 281 13.74 -13.39 19.83
N MET A 282 14.57 -13.31 18.78
CA MET A 282 16.04 -13.25 18.87
C MET A 282 16.59 -11.82 18.91
N SER A 283 15.76 -10.79 18.70
CA SER A 283 16.24 -9.40 18.65
C SER A 283 16.59 -8.88 20.05
N PRO A 284 17.79 -8.30 20.25
CA PRO A 284 18.17 -7.64 21.51
C PRO A 284 17.62 -6.21 21.62
N ALA A 285 16.91 -5.71 20.61
CA ALA A 285 16.33 -4.36 20.66
C ALA A 285 15.22 -4.26 21.71
N THR A 286 15.15 -3.12 22.40
CA THR A 286 14.16 -2.86 23.45
C THR A 286 13.29 -1.66 23.15
N ILE A 287 12.03 -1.73 23.58
CA ILE A 287 11.06 -0.62 23.56
C ILE A 287 10.73 -0.18 24.98
N THR A 288 10.45 1.12 25.15
CA THR A 288 9.89 1.65 26.39
C THR A 288 8.38 1.41 26.39
N ILE A 289 7.88 0.60 27.33
CA ILE A 289 6.44 0.45 27.55
C ILE A 289 5.97 1.40 28.65
N ALA A 290 5.02 2.29 28.33
CA ALA A 290 4.28 3.03 29.36
C ALA A 290 3.58 2.03 30.30
N GLY A 291 3.75 2.19 31.62
CA GLY A 291 3.26 1.25 32.61
C GLY A 291 2.88 1.90 33.93
N GLU A 292 2.02 1.21 34.68
CA GLU A 292 1.48 1.66 35.98
C GLU A 292 2.48 1.54 37.14
N TRP A 293 3.68 0.97 36.88
CA TRP A 293 4.77 0.79 37.84
C TRP A 293 6.07 1.38 37.27
N PRO A 294 6.45 2.63 37.63
CA PRO A 294 7.40 3.42 36.83
C PRO A 294 8.87 2.98 36.74
N SER A 295 9.33 1.94 37.44
CA SER A 295 10.77 1.72 37.69
C SER A 295 11.38 0.35 37.34
N ALA A 296 10.59 -0.70 37.10
CA ALA A 296 11.10 -2.06 36.87
C ALA A 296 10.81 -2.59 35.46
N ASP A 297 9.55 -2.55 35.03
CA ASP A 297 9.05 -3.17 33.79
C ASP A 297 9.07 -2.24 32.57
N SER A 298 9.61 -1.02 32.70
CA SER A 298 9.42 0.07 31.72
C SER A 298 10.17 -0.11 30.40
N SER A 299 11.15 -1.03 30.32
CA SER A 299 11.86 -1.39 29.08
C SER A 299 11.78 -2.90 28.86
N ARG A 300 11.41 -3.30 27.64
CA ARG A 300 11.19 -4.71 27.25
C ARG A 300 11.77 -5.00 25.89
N THR A 301 12.20 -6.24 25.65
CA THR A 301 12.64 -6.67 24.32
C THR A 301 11.47 -6.69 23.33
N VAL A 302 11.74 -6.40 22.05
CA VAL A 302 10.72 -6.50 20.99
C VAL A 302 10.21 -7.95 20.79
N GLY A 303 10.96 -8.94 21.30
CA GLY A 303 10.64 -10.37 21.30
C GLY A 303 9.89 -10.88 22.54
N GLU A 304 9.33 -9.99 23.36
CA GLU A 304 8.39 -10.35 24.42
C GLU A 304 6.94 -10.26 23.93
N CYS A 305 6.12 -11.22 24.33
CA CYS A 305 4.72 -11.28 23.91
C CYS A 305 3.94 -10.01 24.32
N GLN A 306 4.26 -9.45 25.49
CA GLN A 306 3.72 -8.20 26.04
C GLN A 306 4.03 -6.95 25.19
N SER A 307 5.03 -7.02 24.30
CA SER A 307 5.37 -5.92 23.37
C SER A 307 4.41 -5.84 22.18
N CYS A 308 3.72 -6.94 21.84
CA CYS A 308 2.75 -7.00 20.74
C CYS A 308 1.31 -7.26 21.21
N HIS A 309 1.11 -7.94 22.34
CA HIS A 309 -0.18 -8.37 22.85
C HIS A 309 -0.53 -7.70 24.18
N ALA A 310 -1.77 -7.21 24.28
CA ALA A 310 -2.41 -6.78 25.51
C ALA A 310 -3.22 -7.96 26.09
N PRO A 311 -2.71 -8.77 27.03
CA PRO A 311 -3.40 -9.98 27.49
C PRO A 311 -4.74 -9.70 28.19
N MET A 312 -4.99 -8.46 28.66
CA MET A 312 -6.27 -8.01 29.20
C MET A 312 -7.20 -7.34 28.16
N GLY A 313 -6.77 -7.23 26.90
CA GLY A 313 -7.51 -6.64 25.79
C GLY A 313 -7.37 -5.12 25.65
N ARG A 314 -7.60 -4.65 24.42
CA ARG A 314 -7.67 -3.24 24.00
C ARG A 314 -9.01 -2.96 23.31
N PRO A 315 -9.61 -1.77 23.47
CA PRO A 315 -10.81 -1.38 22.75
C PRO A 315 -10.47 -0.84 21.35
N LEU A 316 -11.40 -1.02 20.42
CA LEU A 316 -11.50 -0.27 19.17
C LEU A 316 -12.43 0.94 19.35
N SER A 317 -12.36 1.92 18.46
CA SER A 317 -13.28 3.07 18.40
C SER A 317 -14.76 2.65 18.31
N THR A 318 -15.03 1.49 17.70
CA THR A 318 -16.36 0.86 17.60
C THR A 318 -16.85 0.19 18.89
N GLY A 319 -16.07 0.22 19.98
CA GLY A 319 -16.37 -0.45 21.25
C GLY A 319 -16.16 -1.97 21.26
N GLN A 320 -15.75 -2.57 20.14
CA GLN A 320 -15.27 -3.96 20.09
C GLN A 320 -13.86 -4.07 20.69
N THR A 321 -13.36 -5.29 20.90
CA THR A 321 -11.97 -5.52 21.32
C THR A 321 -11.05 -5.76 20.12
N VAL A 322 -9.81 -5.29 20.19
CA VAL A 322 -8.78 -5.58 19.18
C VAL A 322 -8.60 -7.10 19.03
N PRO A 323 -8.75 -7.67 17.81
CA PRO A 323 -8.61 -9.10 17.58
C PRO A 323 -7.23 -9.66 17.99
N ARG A 324 -7.18 -10.97 18.29
CA ARG A 324 -5.95 -11.68 18.71
C ARG A 324 -5.22 -11.05 19.91
N LEU A 325 -5.93 -10.22 20.70
CA LEU A 325 -5.42 -9.52 21.88
C LEU A 325 -4.18 -8.65 21.60
N LEU A 326 -4.12 -7.98 20.45
CA LEU A 326 -3.00 -7.09 20.11
C LEU A 326 -3.05 -5.77 20.91
N GLU A 327 -1.89 -5.15 21.14
CA GLU A 327 -1.77 -3.83 21.78
C GLU A 327 -2.34 -2.69 20.91
N ALA A 328 -2.27 -2.84 19.58
CA ALA A 328 -2.85 -1.94 18.60
C ALA A 328 -3.34 -2.75 17.38
N PRO A 329 -4.33 -2.26 16.61
CA PRO A 329 -4.75 -2.90 15.36
C PRO A 329 -3.72 -2.66 14.24
N GLY A 330 -3.40 -3.72 13.52
CA GLY A 330 -2.78 -3.64 12.19
C GLY A 330 -1.45 -2.91 12.10
N ARG A 331 -1.19 -2.18 11.01
CA ARG A 331 0.09 -1.47 10.76
C ARG A 331 0.45 -0.47 11.87
N ALA A 332 -0.50 0.02 12.66
CA ALA A 332 -0.22 0.88 13.82
C ALA A 332 0.60 0.16 14.91
N LEU A 333 0.50 -1.18 15.01
CA LEU A 333 1.35 -1.99 15.89
C LEU A 333 2.79 -2.11 15.35
N CYS A 334 2.98 -2.14 14.03
CA CYS A 334 4.30 -2.17 13.42
C CYS A 334 5.01 -0.81 13.56
N ASP A 335 4.28 0.30 13.36
CA ASP A 335 4.80 1.67 13.42
C ASP A 335 5.38 2.04 14.80
N SER A 336 4.95 1.42 15.91
CA SER A 336 5.54 1.70 17.23
C SER A 336 7.00 1.26 17.34
N CYS A 337 7.44 0.34 16.49
CA CYS A 337 8.82 -0.13 16.41
C CYS A 337 9.53 0.37 15.16
N HIS A 338 8.83 0.45 14.02
CA HIS A 338 9.39 0.65 12.68
C HIS A 338 9.00 1.98 12.00
N SER A 339 8.82 3.05 12.77
CA SER A 339 8.73 4.42 12.25
C SER A 339 9.95 5.24 12.68
N SER A 340 10.39 6.22 11.89
CA SER A 340 11.59 7.05 12.18
C SER A 340 11.60 7.77 13.55
N GLY A 341 10.45 7.91 14.22
CA GLY A 341 10.36 8.41 15.60
C GLY A 341 10.57 7.36 16.71
N SER A 342 10.68 6.07 16.36
CA SER A 342 10.86 4.96 17.30
C SER A 342 12.33 4.82 17.75
N PRO A 343 12.59 4.55 19.06
CA PRO A 343 13.93 4.19 19.55
C PRO A 343 14.57 2.96 18.87
N VAL A 344 13.77 2.11 18.21
CA VAL A 344 14.23 0.90 17.53
C VAL A 344 14.55 1.13 16.04
N ALA A 345 13.87 2.07 15.38
CA ALA A 345 13.94 2.22 13.92
C ALA A 345 15.32 2.66 13.40
N ALA A 346 16.14 3.32 14.22
CA ALA A 346 17.52 3.65 13.90
C ALA A 346 18.42 2.42 13.61
N ALA A 347 17.97 1.21 13.96
CA ALA A 347 18.60 -0.06 13.60
C ALA A 347 17.72 -0.95 12.68
N ALA A 348 16.49 -0.51 12.35
CA ALA A 348 15.45 -1.37 11.79
C ALA A 348 14.43 -0.62 10.90
N ALA A 349 14.88 -0.19 9.72
CA ALA A 349 14.07 0.11 8.52
C ALA A 349 12.77 0.92 8.76
N ASP A 350 12.84 2.24 8.56
CA ASP A 350 11.65 3.11 8.64
C ASP A 350 10.62 2.77 7.56
N LEU A 351 9.43 2.32 7.99
CA LEU A 351 8.29 1.99 7.15
C LEU A 351 7.38 3.20 6.89
N ALA A 352 7.67 4.39 7.43
CA ALA A 352 6.87 5.59 7.21
C ALA A 352 6.83 5.99 5.72
N GLN A 353 7.91 5.73 4.98
CA GLN A 353 8.00 5.89 3.52
C GLN A 353 6.99 5.05 2.72
N PHE A 354 6.49 3.94 3.27
CA PHE A 354 5.49 3.08 2.64
C PHE A 354 4.05 3.57 2.87
N LYS A 355 3.87 4.65 3.63
CA LYS A 355 2.59 5.36 3.67
C LYS A 355 2.41 6.05 2.33
N PHE A 356 1.22 5.91 1.76
CA PHE A 356 0.77 6.86 0.74
C PHE A 356 0.66 8.26 1.37
N PRO A 357 0.90 9.34 0.60
CA PRO A 357 0.66 10.68 1.08
C PRO A 357 -0.84 10.89 1.34
N VAL A 358 -1.15 11.74 2.32
CA VAL A 358 -2.52 11.96 2.82
C VAL A 358 -3.38 12.85 1.91
N ALA A 359 -2.84 13.27 0.77
CA ALA A 359 -3.50 14.00 -0.29
C ALA A 359 -2.78 13.74 -1.62
N ALA A 360 -3.50 13.83 -2.74
CA ALA A 360 -2.91 13.92 -4.07
C ALA A 360 -2.02 15.17 -4.21
N SER A 361 -1.05 15.12 -5.12
CA SER A 361 -0.43 16.37 -5.61
C SER A 361 -1.44 17.11 -6.49
N PRO A 362 -1.57 18.44 -6.40
CA PRO A 362 -2.42 19.24 -7.29
C PRO A 362 -1.79 19.50 -8.67
N LYS A 363 -0.71 18.79 -9.00
CA LYS A 363 0.08 18.92 -10.23
C LYS A 363 -0.43 17.93 -11.27
N LEU A 364 -0.31 18.28 -12.54
CA LEU A 364 -0.93 17.53 -13.64
C LEU A 364 -0.10 16.30 -14.03
N GLU A 365 -0.75 15.17 -14.24
CA GLU A 365 -0.15 14.03 -14.92
C GLU A 365 -0.05 14.26 -16.42
N VAL A 366 1.06 13.81 -17.01
CA VAL A 366 1.29 13.83 -18.46
C VAL A 366 0.76 12.53 -19.06
N ALA A 367 -0.41 12.61 -19.69
CA ALA A 367 -1.00 11.49 -20.42
C ALA A 367 -0.58 11.52 -21.89
N VAL A 368 -0.22 10.35 -22.44
CA VAL A 368 0.19 10.20 -23.84
C VAL A 368 -0.46 8.97 -24.46
N ALA A 369 -1.23 9.14 -25.54
CA ALA A 369 -1.67 8.04 -26.38
C ALA A 369 -0.69 7.89 -27.55
N TYR A 370 0.16 6.85 -27.51
CA TYR A 370 1.06 6.53 -28.61
C TYR A 370 0.31 5.85 -29.75
N ASN A 371 0.52 6.36 -30.97
CA ASN A 371 -0.10 5.91 -32.20
C ASN A 371 1.00 5.42 -33.17
N ALA A 372 1.13 4.10 -33.28
CA ALA A 372 2.20 3.46 -34.03
C ALA A 372 1.94 3.51 -35.54
N GLY A 373 2.96 3.87 -36.32
CA GLY A 373 2.86 3.90 -37.79
C GLY A 373 2.66 2.54 -38.47
N ARG A 374 2.78 1.41 -37.75
CA ARG A 374 2.59 0.03 -38.23
C ARG A 374 2.14 -0.86 -37.07
N ASN A 375 1.26 -1.83 -37.31
CA ASN A 375 0.64 -2.68 -36.27
C ASN A 375 0.13 -1.92 -35.02
N PRO A 376 -0.65 -0.83 -35.14
CA PRO A 376 -1.15 -0.09 -33.97
C PRO A 376 -1.91 -0.97 -32.95
N GLU A 377 -2.71 -1.92 -33.42
CA GLU A 377 -3.39 -2.95 -32.59
C GLU A 377 -2.46 -3.77 -31.67
N VAL A 378 -1.14 -3.73 -31.91
CA VAL A 378 -0.11 -4.43 -31.14
C VAL A 378 0.69 -3.47 -30.26
N PHE A 379 0.96 -2.24 -30.72
CA PHE A 379 1.93 -1.32 -30.12
C PHE A 379 1.36 -0.03 -29.52
N ASP A 380 0.13 0.34 -29.84
CA ASP A 380 -0.52 1.54 -29.27
C ASP A 380 -0.74 1.38 -27.77
N ARG A 381 -0.44 2.42 -27.00
CA ARG A 381 -0.53 2.42 -25.54
C ARG A 381 -0.93 3.79 -25.02
N LEU A 382 -1.75 3.79 -23.96
CA LEU A 382 -1.84 4.94 -23.08
C LEU A 382 -0.68 4.85 -22.10
N ALA A 383 0.21 5.84 -22.12
CA ALA A 383 1.32 6.00 -21.20
C ALA A 383 1.04 7.21 -20.29
N LEU A 384 1.11 7.01 -18.98
CA LEU A 384 0.98 8.08 -17.99
C LEU A 384 2.31 8.29 -17.29
N TYR A 385 2.76 9.54 -17.23
CA TYR A 385 3.89 9.99 -16.41
C TYR A 385 3.33 10.91 -15.32
N SER A 386 3.76 10.71 -14.08
CA SER A 386 3.20 11.40 -12.93
C SER A 386 4.27 11.65 -11.87
N GLN A 387 4.04 12.60 -10.98
CA GLN A 387 5.03 12.93 -9.95
C GLN A 387 4.95 11.91 -8.80
N GLU A 388 6.10 11.56 -8.23
CA GLU A 388 6.07 10.98 -6.89
C GLU A 388 5.65 12.07 -5.89
N THR A 389 4.86 11.69 -4.89
CA THR A 389 4.17 12.63 -4.00
C THR A 389 4.68 12.56 -2.55
N THR A 390 5.82 11.91 -2.32
CA THR A 390 6.55 11.86 -1.05
C THR A 390 8.04 12.12 -1.26
N GLY A 391 8.66 12.94 -0.38
CA GLY A 391 10.08 13.29 -0.44
C GLY A 391 10.33 14.80 -0.27
N PRO A 392 11.54 15.29 -0.58
CA PRO A 392 11.82 16.71 -0.74
C PRO A 392 11.39 17.21 -2.14
N LEU A 393 10.96 18.48 -2.23
CA LEU A 393 10.67 19.14 -3.51
C LEU A 393 11.95 19.68 -4.18
N PRO A 394 11.99 19.78 -5.52
CA PRO A 394 10.99 19.27 -6.47
C PRO A 394 11.08 17.74 -6.63
N PHE A 395 9.97 17.14 -7.05
CA PHE A 395 9.84 15.75 -7.49
C PHE A 395 9.97 15.66 -9.02
N ASP A 396 10.73 14.66 -9.49
CA ASP A 396 10.84 14.32 -10.90
C ASP A 396 9.52 13.71 -11.44
N LEU A 397 9.28 13.78 -12.76
CA LEU A 397 8.23 12.99 -13.41
C LEU A 397 8.65 11.52 -13.51
N VAL A 398 7.80 10.63 -12.99
CA VAL A 398 8.02 9.20 -12.90
C VAL A 398 7.11 8.48 -13.89
N GLY A 399 7.67 7.58 -14.70
CA GLY A 399 6.87 6.81 -15.67
C GLY A 399 7.69 6.24 -16.82
N PRO A 400 6.99 5.75 -17.87
CA PRO A 400 5.54 5.65 -17.99
C PRO A 400 4.98 4.43 -17.25
N ARG A 401 3.76 4.59 -16.73
CA ARG A 401 2.83 3.48 -16.54
C ARG A 401 2.06 3.29 -17.86
N GLU A 402 2.24 2.15 -18.51
CA GLU A 402 1.58 1.87 -19.81
C GLU A 402 0.37 0.94 -19.63
N TYR A 403 -0.71 1.23 -20.35
CA TYR A 403 -1.94 0.43 -20.41
C TYR A 403 -2.20 -0.02 -21.84
N ASP A 404 -2.61 -1.28 -22.01
CA ASP A 404 -3.11 -1.79 -23.29
C ASP A 404 -4.36 -1.00 -23.71
N LEU A 405 -4.33 -0.39 -24.89
CA LEU A 405 -5.51 0.21 -25.50
C LEU A 405 -6.34 -0.87 -26.22
N PRO A 406 -7.69 -0.76 -26.21
CA PRO A 406 -8.56 -1.81 -26.76
C PRO A 406 -8.62 -1.82 -28.30
N GLY A 407 -7.99 -0.86 -28.98
CA GLY A 407 -8.01 -0.62 -30.43
C GLY A 407 -6.97 0.42 -30.85
N VAL A 408 -7.12 1.01 -32.03
CA VAL A 408 -6.09 1.88 -32.65
C VAL A 408 -6.24 3.33 -32.17
N ALA A 409 -5.27 3.81 -31.41
CA ALA A 409 -5.24 5.18 -30.92
C ALA A 409 -5.27 6.19 -32.07
N ALA A 410 -5.91 7.34 -31.84
CA ALA A 410 -5.77 8.51 -32.68
C ALA A 410 -5.54 9.76 -31.82
N ASP A 411 -6.63 10.37 -31.40
CA ASP A 411 -6.65 11.62 -30.65
C ASP A 411 -7.11 11.39 -29.21
N MET A 412 -6.83 12.33 -28.30
CA MET A 412 -7.13 12.21 -26.87
C MET A 412 -7.48 13.56 -26.24
N ALA A 413 -8.50 13.56 -25.38
CA ALA A 413 -8.90 14.72 -24.58
C ALA A 413 -9.10 14.36 -23.11
N ALA A 414 -9.08 15.36 -22.23
CA ALA A 414 -9.28 15.22 -20.79
C ALA A 414 -10.44 16.11 -20.30
N GLY A 415 -11.17 15.65 -19.27
CA GLY A 415 -12.17 16.46 -18.57
C GLY A 415 -13.20 15.63 -17.79
N ASP A 416 -13.98 16.28 -16.93
CA ASP A 416 -15.06 15.66 -16.13
C ASP A 416 -16.31 15.38 -16.97
N ILE A 417 -16.23 14.40 -17.87
CA ILE A 417 -17.35 13.99 -18.73
C ILE A 417 -18.52 13.41 -17.93
N ARG A 418 -18.28 12.86 -16.73
CA ARG A 418 -19.32 12.29 -15.85
C ARG A 418 -20.06 13.35 -15.03
N GLY A 419 -19.46 14.52 -14.79
CA GLY A 419 -20.00 15.59 -13.94
C GLY A 419 -19.94 15.22 -12.46
N LEU A 420 -18.78 14.73 -12.01
CA LEU A 420 -18.50 14.21 -10.66
C LEU A 420 -17.35 14.96 -9.94
N GLY A 421 -16.74 15.96 -10.56
CA GLY A 421 -15.58 16.69 -10.03
C GLY A 421 -14.25 15.95 -10.19
N ILE A 422 -14.18 14.96 -11.08
CA ILE A 422 -13.00 14.14 -11.35
C ILE A 422 -12.84 14.07 -12.87
N ASN A 423 -11.63 14.27 -13.41
CA ASN A 423 -11.40 14.16 -14.85
C ASN A 423 -11.36 12.71 -15.34
N GLN A 424 -11.70 12.48 -16.59
CA GLN A 424 -11.40 11.24 -17.32
C GLN A 424 -10.57 11.59 -18.56
N LEU A 425 -9.78 10.62 -19.04
CA LEU A 425 -9.21 10.67 -20.39
C LEU A 425 -10.14 9.95 -21.36
N ILE A 426 -10.34 10.51 -22.55
CA ILE A 426 -10.99 9.84 -23.67
C ILE A 426 -9.99 9.68 -24.82
N VAL A 427 -9.85 8.46 -25.34
CA VAL A 427 -8.98 8.14 -26.50
C VAL A 427 -9.86 7.63 -27.64
N ALA A 428 -9.69 8.22 -28.82
CA ALA A 428 -10.36 7.81 -30.04
C ALA A 428 -9.81 6.48 -30.58
N ASP A 429 -10.70 5.52 -30.88
CA ASP A 429 -10.36 4.33 -31.66
C ASP A 429 -10.64 4.58 -33.15
N SER A 430 -9.60 4.80 -33.95
CA SER A 430 -9.75 5.18 -35.36
C SER A 430 -10.19 4.05 -36.30
N VAL A 431 -10.34 2.81 -35.82
CA VAL A 431 -10.84 1.68 -36.62
C VAL A 431 -12.18 1.11 -36.15
N ALA A 432 -12.71 1.53 -34.99
CA ALA A 432 -13.98 1.03 -34.46
C ALA A 432 -14.87 2.13 -33.87
N ARG A 433 -16.18 1.88 -33.80
CA ARG A 433 -17.17 2.86 -33.33
C ARG A 433 -17.28 2.91 -31.81
N ARG A 434 -16.19 3.30 -31.14
CA ARG A 434 -16.08 3.39 -29.68
C ARG A 434 -15.04 4.42 -29.26
N LEU A 435 -15.17 4.91 -28.03
CA LEU A 435 -14.10 5.58 -27.30
C LEU A 435 -13.56 4.64 -26.22
N ALA A 436 -12.25 4.71 -25.97
CA ALA A 436 -11.65 4.17 -24.76
C ALA A 436 -11.63 5.29 -23.72
N VAL A 437 -12.31 5.10 -22.59
CA VAL A 437 -12.38 6.06 -21.50
C VAL A 437 -11.53 5.52 -20.35
N ALA A 438 -10.45 6.21 -20.01
CA ALA A 438 -9.63 5.89 -18.86
C ALA A 438 -10.13 6.73 -17.67
N THR A 439 -10.70 6.03 -16.68
CA THR A 439 -11.23 6.65 -15.45
C THR A 439 -10.20 6.48 -14.34
N PRO A 440 -9.84 7.52 -13.57
CA PRO A 440 -9.06 7.40 -12.35
C PRO A 440 -9.55 6.25 -11.47
N ASP A 441 -8.63 5.38 -11.09
CA ASP A 441 -8.94 4.24 -10.25
C ASP A 441 -7.91 4.11 -9.12
N PRO A 442 -8.34 4.15 -7.85
CA PRO A 442 -7.44 4.01 -6.70
C PRO A 442 -6.80 2.62 -6.56
N LEU A 443 -6.91 1.74 -7.55
CA LEU A 443 -6.13 0.51 -7.64
C LEU A 443 -5.31 0.54 -8.93
N ALA A 444 -5.91 0.45 -10.11
CA ALA A 444 -5.19 0.30 -11.39
C ALA A 444 -4.31 1.49 -11.79
N GLY A 445 -4.58 2.70 -11.27
CA GLY A 445 -4.09 3.95 -11.85
C GLY A 445 -5.21 4.60 -12.63
N VAL A 446 -5.51 4.02 -13.79
CA VAL A 446 -6.78 4.21 -14.49
C VAL A 446 -7.34 2.87 -14.93
N ILE A 447 -8.67 2.72 -14.86
CA ILE A 447 -9.38 1.63 -15.55
C ILE A 447 -9.79 2.11 -16.94
N VAL A 448 -9.26 1.46 -17.98
CA VAL A 448 -9.60 1.73 -19.38
C VAL A 448 -10.84 0.91 -19.76
N SER A 449 -11.96 1.59 -20.00
CA SER A 449 -13.24 0.97 -20.39
C SER A 449 -13.68 1.43 -21.79
N THR A 450 -14.34 0.55 -22.56
CA THR A 450 -14.84 0.89 -23.91
C THR A 450 -16.30 1.30 -23.91
N TYR A 451 -16.61 2.45 -24.50
CA TYR A 451 -17.99 2.92 -24.69
C TYR A 451 -18.30 3.08 -26.17
N SER A 452 -19.33 2.38 -26.65
CA SER A 452 -19.77 2.44 -28.05
C SER A 452 -20.39 3.79 -28.39
N ILE A 453 -20.15 4.26 -29.61
CA ILE A 453 -20.75 5.47 -30.19
C ILE A 453 -21.27 5.17 -31.61
N THR A 454 -21.99 6.09 -32.25
CA THR A 454 -22.68 5.81 -33.53
C THR A 454 -21.74 5.86 -34.75
N THR A 455 -20.55 6.46 -34.60
CA THR A 455 -19.58 6.71 -35.67
C THR A 455 -18.13 6.31 -35.30
N THR A 456 -17.20 6.29 -36.26
CA THR A 456 -15.77 5.99 -36.01
C THR A 456 -14.99 7.28 -35.70
N PRO A 457 -14.47 7.49 -34.48
CA PRO A 457 -13.81 8.73 -34.07
C PRO A 457 -12.41 8.87 -34.66
N THR A 458 -11.99 10.11 -34.94
CA THR A 458 -10.63 10.42 -35.45
C THR A 458 -9.98 11.63 -34.80
N LEU A 459 -10.80 12.59 -34.31
CA LEU A 459 -10.38 13.65 -33.39
C LEU A 459 -11.41 13.76 -32.27
N VAL A 460 -11.01 14.15 -31.05
CA VAL A 460 -11.88 14.29 -29.87
C VAL A 460 -11.56 15.53 -29.05
N ALA A 461 -12.59 16.15 -28.46
CA ALA A 461 -12.46 17.27 -27.54
C ALA A 461 -13.55 17.21 -26.45
N ILE A 462 -13.34 17.90 -25.33
CA ILE A 462 -14.28 18.01 -24.22
C ILE A 462 -14.47 19.49 -23.88
N GLY A 463 -15.71 19.97 -23.80
CA GLY A 463 -16.04 21.37 -23.49
C GLY A 463 -17.54 21.60 -23.33
N ASP A 464 -17.93 22.74 -22.73
CA ASP A 464 -19.34 23.09 -22.51
C ASP A 464 -19.85 23.91 -23.71
N VAL A 465 -20.45 23.23 -24.69
CA VAL A 465 -20.85 23.83 -25.98
C VAL A 465 -22.37 23.95 -26.13
N LEU A 466 -23.15 23.43 -25.18
CA LEU A 466 -24.62 23.48 -25.14
C LEU A 466 -25.11 24.30 -23.95
N LEU A 467 -25.64 25.52 -24.20
CA LEU A 467 -26.09 26.42 -23.14
C LEU A 467 -27.49 26.02 -22.60
N ASP A 468 -27.57 24.85 -21.97
CA ASP A 468 -28.77 24.34 -21.30
C ASP A 468 -28.81 24.64 -19.79
N GLY A 469 -27.74 25.20 -19.25
CA GLY A 469 -27.60 25.54 -17.83
C GLY A 469 -27.24 24.37 -16.91
N SER A 470 -26.87 23.20 -17.46
CA SER A 470 -26.40 22.05 -16.67
C SER A 470 -24.93 22.18 -16.22
N GLY A 471 -24.09 22.91 -16.97
CA GLY A 471 -22.64 22.99 -16.74
C GLY A 471 -21.91 21.65 -16.94
N ARG A 472 -22.53 20.71 -17.67
CA ARG A 472 -21.94 19.40 -18.01
C ARG A 472 -21.27 19.50 -19.38
N PRO A 473 -19.97 19.15 -19.51
CA PRO A 473 -19.31 19.21 -20.80
C PRO A 473 -19.81 18.11 -21.75
N GLU A 474 -19.75 18.40 -23.04
CA GLU A 474 -19.95 17.44 -24.12
C GLU A 474 -18.64 16.73 -24.48
N VAL A 475 -18.77 15.54 -25.04
CA VAL A 475 -17.71 14.85 -25.79
C VAL A 475 -17.93 15.10 -27.28
N LEU A 476 -17.04 15.87 -27.89
CA LEU A 476 -17.04 16.16 -29.31
C LEU A 476 -16.22 15.10 -30.04
N VAL A 477 -16.72 14.65 -31.19
CA VAL A 477 -16.09 13.64 -32.04
C VAL A 477 -16.10 14.12 -33.48
N VAL A 478 -14.92 14.27 -34.09
CA VAL A 478 -14.81 14.33 -35.55
C VAL A 478 -14.52 12.95 -36.09
N SER A 479 -15.35 12.53 -37.04
CA SER A 479 -15.33 11.22 -37.68
C SER A 479 -15.02 11.33 -39.16
N ARG A 480 -14.17 10.45 -39.68
CA ARG A 480 -13.98 10.25 -41.13
C ARG A 480 -14.77 9.03 -41.58
N SER A 481 -15.43 9.11 -42.74
CA SER A 481 -16.24 8.01 -43.27
C SER A 481 -15.39 6.78 -43.62
N ALA A 482 -15.83 5.60 -43.19
CA ALA A 482 -15.19 4.33 -43.56
C ALA A 482 -15.33 3.99 -45.07
N GLU A 483 -16.29 4.61 -45.76
CA GLU A 483 -16.59 4.38 -47.18
C GLU A 483 -15.87 5.40 -48.08
N ALA A 484 -15.59 6.59 -47.55
CA ALA A 484 -14.88 7.66 -48.23
C ALA A 484 -14.03 8.43 -47.21
N THR A 485 -12.79 7.99 -47.02
CA THR A 485 -11.95 8.38 -45.86
C THR A 485 -11.51 9.84 -45.80
N ALA A 486 -11.80 10.63 -46.83
CA ALA A 486 -11.68 12.09 -46.80
C ALA A 486 -12.88 12.75 -46.08
N ASN A 487 -14.10 12.30 -46.40
CA ASN A 487 -15.35 12.88 -45.91
C ASN A 487 -15.40 12.89 -44.38
N SER A 488 -15.42 14.08 -43.81
CA SER A 488 -15.35 14.31 -42.36
C SER A 488 -16.70 14.82 -41.82
N SER A 489 -17.01 14.50 -40.57
CA SER A 489 -18.26 14.89 -39.91
C SER A 489 -18.10 15.12 -38.41
N LEU A 490 -18.79 16.12 -37.86
CA LEU A 490 -18.84 16.44 -36.44
C LEU A 490 -20.08 15.79 -35.79
N TRP A 491 -19.83 15.20 -34.63
CA TRP A 491 -20.80 14.57 -33.74
C TRP A 491 -20.54 15.05 -32.31
N VAL A 492 -21.59 15.14 -31.50
CA VAL A 492 -21.54 15.62 -30.12
C VAL A 492 -22.33 14.66 -29.25
N TYR A 493 -21.68 14.18 -28.19
CA TYR A 493 -22.22 13.22 -27.24
C TYR A 493 -22.22 13.84 -25.84
N ARG A 494 -23.11 13.37 -24.96
CA ARG A 494 -23.09 13.70 -23.54
C ARG A 494 -23.21 12.42 -22.72
N TRP A 495 -22.65 12.43 -21.50
CA TRP A 495 -22.78 11.32 -20.57
C TRP A 495 -24.20 11.19 -20.00
N ASP A 496 -24.81 10.01 -20.14
CA ASP A 496 -26.00 9.63 -19.39
C ASP A 496 -25.60 8.81 -18.15
N ALA A 497 -25.77 9.43 -16.98
CA ALA A 497 -25.47 8.83 -15.69
C ALA A 497 -26.53 7.80 -15.22
N ALA A 498 -27.68 7.69 -15.89
CA ALA A 498 -28.69 6.67 -15.58
C ALA A 498 -28.40 5.31 -16.25
N THR A 499 -27.60 5.30 -17.31
CA THR A 499 -27.24 4.10 -18.10
C THR A 499 -25.75 3.79 -18.15
N ASP A 500 -24.89 4.71 -17.68
CA ASP A 500 -23.43 4.68 -17.83
C ASP A 500 -22.97 4.60 -19.30
N THR A 501 -23.51 5.50 -20.14
CA THR A 501 -23.24 5.52 -21.58
C THR A 501 -23.10 6.94 -22.13
N LEU A 502 -22.30 7.11 -23.18
CA LEU A 502 -22.37 8.28 -24.05
C LEU A 502 -23.62 8.21 -24.94
N GLN A 503 -24.47 9.23 -24.87
CA GLN A 503 -25.64 9.40 -25.72
C GLN A 503 -25.37 10.49 -26.77
N GLU A 504 -25.75 10.24 -28.03
CA GLU A 504 -25.67 11.23 -29.11
C GLU A 504 -26.68 12.34 -28.86
N VAL A 505 -26.20 13.58 -28.68
CA VAL A 505 -27.06 14.76 -28.56
C VAL A 505 -27.16 15.53 -29.88
N VAL A 506 -26.13 15.43 -30.74
CA VAL A 506 -26.09 16.00 -32.09
C VAL A 506 -25.22 15.12 -32.99
N GLY A 507 -25.67 14.84 -34.21
CA GLY A 507 -24.94 13.97 -35.15
C GLY A 507 -24.93 14.45 -36.60
N GLY A 508 -23.95 13.96 -37.36
CA GLY A 508 -23.95 14.01 -38.82
C GLY A 508 -23.70 15.38 -39.46
N ILE A 509 -23.12 16.35 -38.75
CA ILE A 509 -22.77 17.65 -39.34
C ILE A 509 -21.60 17.46 -40.30
N ALA A 510 -21.80 17.71 -41.60
CA ALA A 510 -20.74 17.59 -42.60
C ALA A 510 -19.64 18.66 -42.40
N LEU A 511 -18.40 18.28 -42.66
CA LEU A 511 -17.20 19.12 -42.58
C LEU A 511 -16.44 19.11 -43.91
N ASP A 512 -15.47 20.01 -44.07
CA ASP A 512 -14.48 19.94 -45.14
C ASP A 512 -13.68 18.62 -45.09
N ASP A 513 -13.32 18.11 -46.27
CA ASP A 513 -12.59 16.85 -46.42
C ASP A 513 -11.21 16.88 -45.73
N ASN A 514 -10.85 15.74 -45.14
CA ASN A 514 -9.61 15.51 -44.37
C ASN A 514 -9.47 16.44 -43.15
N ALA A 515 -10.49 16.48 -42.29
CA ALA A 515 -10.43 17.19 -41.00
C ALA A 515 -9.17 16.80 -40.21
N SER A 516 -8.43 17.80 -39.74
CA SER A 516 -6.99 17.73 -39.45
C SER A 516 -6.59 18.19 -38.05
N GLY A 517 -7.52 18.83 -37.35
CA GLY A 517 -7.42 19.25 -35.96
C GLY A 517 -8.75 19.83 -35.48
N LEU A 518 -9.03 19.63 -34.19
CA LEU A 518 -10.25 20.02 -33.48
C LEU A 518 -9.81 20.72 -32.18
N THR A 519 -10.47 21.81 -31.82
CA THR A 519 -10.32 22.42 -30.49
C THR A 519 -11.63 23.06 -30.06
N VAL A 520 -11.77 23.31 -28.75
CA VAL A 520 -12.92 23.97 -28.14
C VAL A 520 -12.45 25.02 -27.14
N GLY A 521 -13.21 26.10 -27.03
CA GLY A 521 -12.94 27.15 -26.05
C GLY A 521 -13.76 28.42 -26.29
N ARG A 522 -13.88 29.25 -25.25
CA ARG A 522 -14.48 30.59 -25.32
C ARG A 522 -13.83 31.42 -26.43
N LEU A 523 -14.62 31.81 -27.43
CA LEU A 523 -14.12 32.53 -28.60
C LEU A 523 -15.03 33.72 -28.98
N THR A 524 -16.33 33.47 -29.13
CA THR A 524 -17.33 34.50 -29.48
C THR A 524 -18.11 35.02 -28.27
N ARG A 525 -18.11 34.27 -27.17
CA ARG A 525 -18.85 34.55 -25.93
C ARG A 525 -18.07 34.05 -24.71
N ALA A 526 -18.50 34.46 -23.52
CA ALA A 526 -17.88 34.07 -22.25
C ALA A 526 -18.63 32.94 -21.51
N ASP A 527 -19.89 32.70 -21.84
CA ASP A 527 -20.83 31.83 -21.13
C ASP A 527 -20.93 30.40 -21.68
N ARG A 528 -20.11 30.05 -22.67
CA ARG A 528 -19.93 28.70 -23.27
C ARG A 528 -18.67 28.66 -24.13
N ASP A 529 -18.25 27.48 -24.53
CA ASP A 529 -17.20 27.27 -25.51
C ASP A 529 -17.76 27.24 -26.95
N ASP A 530 -16.93 27.64 -27.92
CA ASP A 530 -17.18 27.48 -29.36
C ASP A 530 -16.26 26.38 -29.92
N ILE A 531 -16.62 25.81 -31.07
CA ILE A 531 -15.94 24.67 -31.69
C ILE A 531 -15.15 25.14 -32.90
N VAL A 532 -13.87 24.78 -33.01
CA VAL A 532 -13.00 25.14 -34.13
C VAL A 532 -12.41 23.90 -34.78
N ILE A 533 -12.59 23.77 -36.10
CA ILE A 533 -12.13 22.63 -36.89
C ILE A 533 -11.33 23.11 -38.10
N THR A 534 -10.23 22.41 -38.36
CA THR A 534 -9.38 22.59 -39.55
C THR A 534 -9.45 21.35 -40.44
N ALA A 535 -9.14 21.49 -41.74
CA ALA A 535 -9.15 20.38 -42.69
C ALA A 535 -8.07 20.55 -43.77
N LEU A 536 -7.32 19.49 -44.09
CA LEU A 536 -6.15 19.60 -44.99
C LEU A 536 -6.51 20.00 -46.43
N SER A 537 -7.74 19.74 -46.88
CA SER A 537 -8.23 20.10 -48.22
C SER A 537 -9.18 21.30 -48.23
N GLY A 538 -9.50 21.89 -47.07
CA GLY A 538 -10.32 23.10 -46.98
C GLY A 538 -9.45 24.36 -47.18
N PRO A 539 -9.90 25.36 -47.95
CA PRO A 539 -9.23 26.68 -48.03
C PRO A 539 -9.46 27.54 -46.77
N SER A 540 -10.18 27.00 -45.78
CA SER A 540 -10.67 27.70 -44.59
C SER A 540 -10.65 26.82 -43.34
N LEU A 541 -10.57 27.47 -42.17
CA LEU A 541 -10.99 26.85 -40.91
C LEU A 541 -12.48 27.12 -40.66
N SER A 542 -13.16 26.19 -40.00
CA SER A 542 -14.59 26.27 -39.66
C SER A 542 -14.79 26.52 -38.17
N VAL A 543 -15.56 27.55 -37.82
CA VAL A 543 -15.99 27.84 -36.44
C VAL A 543 -17.49 27.61 -36.30
N PHE A 544 -17.89 26.90 -35.25
CA PHE A 544 -19.28 26.58 -34.93
C PHE A 544 -19.64 27.12 -33.53
N THR A 545 -20.83 27.72 -33.40
CA THR A 545 -21.36 28.26 -32.13
C THR A 545 -22.82 27.83 -31.94
N GLU A 546 -23.26 27.68 -30.69
CA GLU A 546 -24.64 27.29 -30.37
C GLU A 546 -25.68 28.34 -30.82
N SER A 547 -26.83 27.87 -31.31
CA SER A 547 -27.86 28.73 -31.89
C SER A 547 -28.58 29.57 -30.83
N ILE A 548 -28.36 30.88 -30.85
CA ILE A 548 -29.08 31.85 -29.99
C ILE A 548 -30.61 31.87 -30.21
N LEU A 549 -31.11 31.21 -31.26
CA LEU A 549 -32.54 31.08 -31.57
C LEU A 549 -33.15 29.78 -31.04
N SER A 550 -32.33 28.82 -30.59
CA SER A 550 -32.78 27.51 -30.10
C SER A 550 -31.78 26.95 -29.06
N PRO A 551 -31.68 27.55 -27.86
CA PRO A 551 -30.74 27.12 -26.83
C PRO A 551 -30.89 25.64 -26.45
N GLY A 552 -29.79 24.99 -26.11
CA GLY A 552 -29.73 23.54 -25.88
C GLY A 552 -29.88 22.68 -27.14
N THR A 553 -29.82 23.28 -28.34
CA THR A 553 -29.83 22.53 -29.61
C THR A 553 -28.86 23.11 -30.64
N LEU A 554 -28.10 22.25 -31.32
CA LEU A 554 -27.22 22.65 -32.43
C LEU A 554 -27.94 22.54 -33.79
N GLY A 555 -29.15 23.12 -33.89
CA GLY A 555 -29.83 23.27 -35.16
C GLY A 555 -29.00 24.13 -36.13
N THR A 556 -28.56 23.53 -37.25
CA THR A 556 -27.67 24.10 -38.28
C THR A 556 -26.75 25.21 -37.76
N LEU A 557 -25.71 24.79 -37.02
CA LEU A 557 -24.65 25.65 -36.48
C LEU A 557 -24.27 26.78 -37.46
N PRO A 558 -24.21 28.05 -37.03
CA PRO A 558 -23.77 29.16 -37.87
C PRO A 558 -22.27 29.07 -38.20
N VAL A 559 -21.92 28.26 -39.20
CA VAL A 559 -20.53 28.02 -39.58
C VAL A 559 -19.89 29.29 -40.13
N ARG A 560 -18.87 29.79 -39.45
CA ARG A 560 -18.00 30.85 -39.97
C ARG A 560 -16.75 30.20 -40.57
N HIS A 561 -16.60 30.34 -41.88
CA HIS A 561 -15.40 29.95 -42.60
C HIS A 561 -14.46 31.14 -42.67
N TYR A 562 -13.21 30.97 -42.24
CA TYR A 562 -12.18 32.00 -42.33
C TYR A 562 -11.08 31.56 -43.32
N VAL A 563 -10.78 32.42 -44.29
CA VAL A 563 -9.83 32.18 -45.40
C VAL A 563 -8.60 33.08 -45.27
N ALA A 564 -7.48 32.66 -45.88
CA ALA A 564 -6.29 33.50 -46.04
C ALA A 564 -6.55 34.71 -46.97
N ALA A 565 -5.70 35.74 -46.90
CA ALA A 565 -5.85 36.98 -47.66
C ALA A 565 -5.65 36.83 -49.18
N ASP A 566 -4.99 35.75 -49.62
CA ASP A 566 -4.86 35.31 -51.01
C ASP A 566 -5.85 34.20 -51.40
N GLY A 567 -6.63 33.68 -50.44
CA GLY A 567 -7.70 32.72 -50.63
C GLY A 567 -7.33 31.24 -50.42
N VAL A 568 -6.10 30.90 -49.99
CA VAL A 568 -5.69 29.50 -49.75
C VAL A 568 -4.87 29.38 -48.47
N LEU A 569 -5.26 28.46 -47.58
CA LEU A 569 -4.41 27.98 -46.48
C LEU A 569 -3.72 26.69 -46.91
N GLY A 570 -2.39 26.61 -46.81
CA GLY A 570 -1.66 25.40 -47.21
C GLY A 570 -1.73 24.32 -46.13
N GLY A 571 -2.80 23.51 -46.18
CA GLY A 571 -3.00 22.37 -45.29
C GLY A 571 -3.13 22.77 -43.81
N PRO A 572 -4.17 23.54 -43.44
CA PRO A 572 -4.36 23.99 -42.06
C PRO A 572 -4.61 22.78 -41.15
N ARG A 573 -3.98 22.77 -39.97
CA ARG A 573 -4.18 21.76 -38.91
C ARG A 573 -3.87 22.32 -37.52
N GLY A 574 -4.14 21.52 -36.48
CA GLY A 574 -3.74 21.81 -35.09
C GLY A 574 -4.20 23.18 -34.56
N PRO A 575 -5.52 23.47 -34.52
CA PRO A 575 -6.03 24.76 -34.08
C PRO A 575 -5.94 24.93 -32.55
N SER A 576 -5.67 26.15 -32.10
CA SER A 576 -5.73 26.53 -30.67
C SER A 576 -6.43 27.89 -30.50
N ILE A 577 -6.95 28.16 -29.29
CA ILE A 577 -7.72 29.38 -28.96
C ILE A 577 -7.07 30.12 -27.79
N GLY A 578 -6.92 31.43 -27.88
CA GLY A 578 -6.39 32.27 -26.78
C GLY A 578 -6.08 33.72 -27.20
N ASP A 579 -5.58 34.55 -26.27
CA ASP A 579 -5.30 35.98 -26.48
C ASP A 579 -3.96 36.23 -27.21
N ALA A 580 -3.88 35.77 -28.46
CA ALA A 580 -2.68 35.80 -29.28
C ALA A 580 -2.39 37.17 -29.92
N SER A 581 -3.34 38.11 -29.94
CA SER A 581 -3.20 39.38 -30.67
C SER A 581 -3.74 40.59 -29.88
N ALA A 582 -2.83 41.49 -29.48
CA ALA A 582 -3.23 42.79 -28.95
C ALA A 582 -3.86 43.74 -29.99
N ALA A 583 -3.85 43.37 -31.28
CA ALA A 583 -4.45 44.15 -32.37
C ALA A 583 -5.97 43.94 -32.48
N THR A 584 -6.53 42.96 -31.76
CA THR A 584 -7.93 42.53 -31.84
C THR A 584 -8.50 42.28 -30.43
N PRO A 585 -9.82 42.40 -30.23
CA PRO A 585 -10.43 42.20 -28.91
C PRO A 585 -11.02 40.79 -28.75
N GLY A 586 -10.61 40.08 -27.69
CA GLY A 586 -11.14 38.77 -27.32
C GLY A 586 -10.06 37.69 -27.38
N ASN A 587 -10.47 36.47 -27.72
CA ASN A 587 -9.55 35.40 -28.09
C ASN A 587 -9.47 35.29 -29.62
N GLU A 588 -8.29 34.93 -30.11
CA GLU A 588 -8.01 34.52 -31.48
C GLU A 588 -7.95 32.99 -31.60
N ILE A 589 -7.93 32.53 -32.85
CA ILE A 589 -7.54 31.18 -33.25
C ILE A 589 -6.14 31.24 -33.87
N ALA A 590 -5.22 30.38 -33.45
CA ALA A 590 -4.01 30.05 -34.21
C ALA A 590 -4.18 28.70 -34.92
N ILE A 591 -3.53 28.54 -36.08
CA ILE A 591 -3.45 27.28 -36.85
C ILE A 591 -2.06 27.09 -37.45
N ALA A 592 -1.65 25.83 -37.66
CA ALA A 592 -0.42 25.49 -38.35
C ALA A 592 -0.66 25.20 -39.85
N ASN A 593 0.18 25.76 -40.72
CA ASN A 593 0.09 25.60 -42.17
C ASN A 593 1.05 24.48 -42.63
N SER A 594 0.57 23.23 -42.65
CA SER A 594 1.44 22.04 -42.80
C SER A 594 1.97 21.77 -44.22
N LEU A 595 1.40 22.42 -45.23
CA LEU A 595 1.84 22.32 -46.63
C LEU A 595 2.56 23.59 -47.13
N GLU A 596 2.77 24.58 -46.26
CA GLU A 596 3.55 25.78 -46.57
C GLU A 596 5.02 25.63 -46.13
N ALA A 597 5.90 26.32 -46.85
CA ALA A 597 7.34 26.40 -46.56
C ALA A 597 7.79 27.84 -46.30
N THR A 598 6.86 28.75 -45.97
CA THR A 598 7.16 30.18 -45.75
C THR A 598 6.41 30.72 -44.54
N TYR A 599 5.09 30.59 -44.45
CA TYR A 599 4.33 30.94 -43.25
C TYR A 599 3.97 29.64 -42.51
N GLY A 600 4.49 29.47 -41.29
CA GLY A 600 4.27 28.24 -40.51
C GLY A 600 2.99 28.27 -39.67
N VAL A 601 2.54 29.47 -39.31
CA VAL A 601 1.37 29.73 -38.45
C VAL A 601 0.54 30.89 -39.01
N SER A 602 -0.78 30.80 -38.86
CA SER A 602 -1.72 31.90 -39.17
C SER A 602 -2.68 32.14 -38.00
N VAL A 603 -3.02 33.41 -37.76
CA VAL A 603 -3.85 33.85 -36.62
C VAL A 603 -5.11 34.56 -37.12
N PHE A 604 -6.26 34.25 -36.52
CA PHE A 604 -7.59 34.74 -36.92
C PHE A 604 -8.37 35.24 -35.71
N SER A 605 -8.96 36.44 -35.80
CA SER A 605 -9.92 36.93 -34.80
C SER A 605 -11.35 36.72 -35.31
N PRO A 606 -12.32 36.31 -34.46
CA PRO A 606 -13.73 36.22 -34.82
C PRO A 606 -14.32 37.52 -35.37
N SER A 607 -13.73 38.65 -34.95
CA SER A 607 -14.19 40.02 -35.21
C SER A 607 -13.69 40.61 -36.53
N THR A 608 -12.44 40.33 -36.94
CA THR A 608 -11.80 40.93 -38.12
C THR A 608 -11.43 39.93 -39.22
N GLY A 609 -11.43 38.62 -38.93
CA GLY A 609 -10.89 37.60 -39.82
C GLY A 609 -9.38 37.39 -39.61
N LEU A 610 -8.63 37.13 -40.69
CA LEU A 610 -7.17 36.93 -40.62
C LEU A 610 -6.49 38.16 -40.00
N VAL A 611 -5.75 37.94 -38.91
CA VAL A 611 -4.88 38.94 -38.27
C VAL A 611 -3.52 38.96 -38.97
N GLY A 612 -2.98 37.78 -39.31
CA GLY A 612 -1.76 37.64 -40.08
C GLY A 612 -1.29 36.19 -40.24
N SER A 613 -0.27 36.01 -41.07
CA SER A 613 0.43 34.74 -41.30
C SER A 613 1.94 34.99 -41.14
N TYR A 614 2.63 34.11 -40.41
CA TYR A 614 3.96 34.42 -39.84
C TYR A 614 5.00 33.36 -40.20
N PRO A 615 6.25 33.77 -40.52
CA PRO A 615 7.30 32.84 -40.89
C PRO A 615 7.88 32.11 -39.68
N HIS A 616 8.27 30.85 -39.91
CA HIS A 616 8.94 30.04 -38.90
C HIS A 616 10.46 29.99 -39.12
N SER A 617 11.21 29.81 -38.04
CA SER A 617 12.67 29.70 -38.01
C SER A 617 13.09 28.26 -37.78
N GLY A 618 12.59 27.33 -38.61
CA GLY A 618 12.91 25.91 -38.57
C GLY A 618 13.90 25.48 -39.65
N ALA A 619 14.22 24.18 -39.68
CA ALA A 619 14.94 23.57 -40.81
C ALA A 619 14.11 23.66 -42.12
N PRO A 620 14.73 23.69 -43.32
CA PRO A 620 14.01 23.91 -44.59
C PRO A 620 12.90 22.90 -44.91
N ASP A 621 13.00 21.67 -44.40
CA ASP A 621 12.01 20.60 -44.57
C ASP A 621 11.09 20.39 -43.35
N ALA A 622 11.25 21.21 -42.30
CA ALA A 622 10.30 21.25 -41.20
C ALA A 622 8.99 21.93 -41.65
N ARG A 623 7.85 21.45 -41.17
CA ARG A 623 6.52 22.02 -41.48
C ARG A 623 5.78 22.35 -40.19
N GLY A 624 4.93 23.37 -40.23
CA GLY A 624 3.99 23.65 -39.16
C GLY A 624 3.13 22.43 -38.90
N TRP A 625 3.20 21.87 -37.69
CA TRP A 625 2.37 20.75 -37.31
C TRP A 625 1.28 21.19 -36.35
N ASP A 626 1.60 21.62 -35.14
CA ASP A 626 0.58 21.87 -34.10
C ASP A 626 0.71 23.27 -33.51
N THR A 627 -0.39 23.85 -32.99
CA THR A 627 -0.34 25.15 -32.31
C THR A 627 -0.95 25.11 -30.92
N LEU A 628 -0.45 26.00 -30.07
CA LEU A 628 -0.93 26.23 -28.72
C LEU A 628 -0.83 27.73 -28.42
N ILE A 629 -1.84 28.31 -27.75
CA ILE A 629 -1.77 29.68 -27.23
C ILE A 629 -1.74 29.60 -25.71
N ALA A 630 -0.63 30.03 -25.10
CA ALA A 630 -0.33 29.81 -23.67
C ALA A 630 0.69 30.82 -23.13
N ASP A 631 0.64 31.12 -21.83
CA ASP A 631 1.67 31.91 -21.13
C ASP A 631 2.86 31.00 -20.79
N VAL A 632 3.76 30.81 -21.77
CA VAL A 632 4.99 30.01 -21.61
C VAL A 632 6.21 30.88 -21.30
N LEU A 633 6.05 32.20 -21.30
CA LEU A 633 7.09 33.19 -20.98
C LEU A 633 6.57 34.17 -19.89
N PRO A 634 6.38 33.75 -18.62
CA PRO A 634 5.66 34.52 -17.59
C PRO A 634 6.31 35.84 -17.11
N ALA A 635 7.35 36.33 -17.77
CA ALA A 635 7.86 37.70 -17.64
C ALA A 635 7.62 38.58 -18.89
N VAL A 636 7.03 38.02 -19.94
CA VAL A 636 6.48 38.68 -21.13
C VAL A 636 4.98 38.97 -20.86
N ALA A 637 4.41 39.97 -21.53
CA ALA A 637 3.06 40.44 -21.24
C ALA A 637 2.03 39.92 -22.27
N GLY A 638 1.45 38.75 -22.02
CA GLY A 638 0.38 38.18 -22.82
C GLY A 638 0.28 36.67 -22.70
N THR A 639 -0.15 36.03 -23.78
CA THR A 639 0.08 34.59 -24.04
C THR A 639 0.79 34.47 -25.37
N GLU A 640 1.83 33.65 -25.44
CA GLU A 640 2.55 33.34 -26.67
C GLU A 640 1.71 32.42 -27.56
N THR A 641 2.00 32.43 -28.86
CA THR A 641 1.64 31.33 -29.76
C THR A 641 2.84 30.42 -29.95
N VAL A 642 2.70 29.14 -29.60
CA VAL A 642 3.70 28.10 -29.84
C VAL A 642 3.32 27.33 -31.11
N LEU A 643 4.31 27.04 -31.96
CA LEU A 643 4.20 26.23 -33.16
C LEU A 643 5.15 25.04 -33.08
N ALA A 644 4.62 23.82 -33.14
CA ALA A 644 5.43 22.61 -33.32
C ALA A 644 5.86 22.48 -34.79
N LEU A 645 7.16 22.27 -35.02
CA LEU A 645 7.75 22.14 -36.35
C LEU A 645 8.22 20.70 -36.57
N ARG A 646 7.37 19.91 -37.23
CA ARG A 646 7.63 18.51 -37.52
C ARG A 646 8.63 18.37 -38.66
N ASN A 647 9.69 17.60 -38.46
CA ASN A 647 10.61 17.18 -39.50
C ASN A 647 10.94 15.68 -39.37
N ASN A 648 10.45 14.87 -40.30
CA ASN A 648 10.67 13.43 -40.31
C ASN A 648 12.09 13.04 -40.80
N ALA A 649 12.79 13.94 -41.49
CA ALA A 649 14.06 13.68 -42.20
C ALA A 649 15.27 14.43 -41.62
N GLY A 650 15.09 15.22 -40.56
CA GLY A 650 16.14 16.04 -39.95
C GLY A 650 15.68 16.69 -38.65
N MET A 651 16.22 17.87 -38.32
CA MET A 651 15.90 18.56 -37.07
C MET A 651 14.44 18.99 -37.01
N SER A 652 13.73 18.51 -36.00
CA SER A 652 12.44 19.04 -35.54
C SER A 652 12.68 20.11 -34.47
N SER A 653 11.72 21.02 -34.29
CA SER A 653 11.83 22.12 -33.34
C SER A 653 10.46 22.60 -32.87
N ILE A 654 10.47 23.54 -31.92
CA ILE A 654 9.33 24.41 -31.61
C ILE A 654 9.71 25.86 -31.89
N ASN A 655 8.72 26.69 -32.20
CA ASN A 655 8.86 28.13 -32.31
C ASN A 655 7.85 28.81 -31.37
N VAL A 656 8.33 29.76 -30.56
CA VAL A 656 7.53 30.54 -29.61
C VAL A 656 7.45 31.97 -30.13
N PHE A 657 6.22 32.43 -30.37
CA PHE A 657 5.91 33.75 -30.90
C PHE A 657 5.29 34.60 -29.79
N GLU A 658 5.98 35.66 -29.39
CA GLU A 658 5.44 36.65 -28.43
C GLU A 658 4.27 37.43 -29.05
N ARG A 659 3.30 37.79 -28.21
CA ARG A 659 2.18 38.67 -28.59
C ARG A 659 2.69 40.09 -28.86
N HIS A 660 2.54 40.57 -30.09
CA HIS A 660 2.95 41.92 -30.50
C HIS A 660 1.78 42.92 -30.49
N ALA A 661 2.08 44.14 -30.01
CA ALA A 661 1.10 45.19 -29.74
C ALA A 661 0.23 45.64 -30.94
N THR A 662 0.70 45.45 -32.18
CA THR A 662 0.04 46.01 -33.39
C THR A 662 0.05 45.11 -34.62
N SER A 663 0.60 43.91 -34.55
CA SER A 663 0.73 43.01 -35.72
C SER A 663 0.41 41.54 -35.44
N GLY A 664 -0.35 41.25 -34.37
CA GLY A 664 -0.59 39.88 -33.90
C GLY A 664 0.66 39.31 -33.22
N LEU A 665 1.51 38.60 -33.97
CA LEU A 665 2.71 37.94 -33.45
C LEU A 665 4.02 38.71 -33.76
N THR A 666 5.08 38.43 -32.99
CA THR A 666 6.45 38.85 -33.31
C THR A 666 7.07 38.03 -34.46
N SER A 667 8.14 38.56 -35.06
CA SER A 667 8.89 37.88 -36.13
C SER A 667 10.32 38.43 -36.20
N PRO A 668 11.38 37.60 -36.16
CA PRO A 668 11.35 36.14 -36.03
C PRO A 668 10.90 35.66 -34.63
N PRO A 669 10.37 34.43 -34.51
CA PRO A 669 10.08 33.80 -33.22
C PRO A 669 11.37 33.38 -32.48
N LEU A 670 11.22 33.05 -31.19
CA LEU A 670 12.22 32.26 -30.46
C LEU A 670 12.15 30.81 -30.95
N ALA A 671 13.29 30.18 -31.24
CA ALA A 671 13.35 28.82 -31.78
C ALA A 671 14.15 27.88 -30.86
N TYR A 672 13.62 26.68 -30.62
CA TYR A 672 14.24 25.65 -29.79
C TYR A 672 14.19 24.31 -30.52
N ASP A 673 15.35 23.69 -30.77
CA ASP A 673 15.44 22.36 -31.38
C ASP A 673 14.96 21.28 -30.39
N THR A 674 14.14 20.34 -30.87
CA THR A 674 13.64 19.21 -30.09
C THR A 674 14.47 17.95 -30.34
N GLY A 675 14.86 17.70 -31.60
CA GLY A 675 15.79 16.64 -31.96
C GLY A 675 15.73 16.20 -33.43
N LEU A 676 16.76 15.48 -33.87
CA LEU A 676 16.81 14.88 -35.20
C LEU A 676 15.78 13.74 -35.28
N HIS A 677 14.85 13.82 -36.23
CA HIS A 677 13.76 12.87 -36.47
C HIS A 677 12.77 12.70 -35.31
N PHE A 678 12.79 13.59 -34.31
CA PHE A 678 11.84 13.56 -33.19
C PHE A 678 10.39 13.77 -33.65
N GLY A 679 10.18 14.54 -34.71
CA GLY A 679 8.87 14.69 -35.32
C GLY A 679 7.85 15.33 -34.38
N SER A 680 8.21 16.48 -33.80
CA SER A 680 7.37 17.25 -32.85
C SER A 680 6.02 17.60 -33.47
N ALA A 681 4.94 17.15 -32.84
CA ALA A 681 3.66 16.98 -33.52
C ALA A 681 2.40 17.15 -32.63
N ALA A 682 2.57 17.36 -31.33
CA ALA A 682 1.51 17.71 -30.38
C ALA A 682 2.07 18.68 -29.32
N LEU A 683 1.23 19.59 -28.80
CA LEU A 683 1.60 20.55 -27.76
C LEU A 683 0.60 20.55 -26.61
N ALA A 684 1.10 20.70 -25.37
CA ALA A 684 0.29 20.97 -24.19
C ALA A 684 1.05 21.87 -23.20
N HIS A 685 0.34 22.47 -22.24
CA HIS A 685 0.91 23.40 -21.27
C HIS A 685 0.18 23.33 -19.93
N GLY A 686 0.94 23.36 -18.83
CA GLY A 686 0.40 23.25 -17.49
C GLY A 686 1.47 22.91 -16.46
N ASP A 687 1.07 22.90 -15.19
CA ASP A 687 1.95 22.65 -14.06
C ASP A 687 2.31 21.15 -13.95
N VAL A 688 3.47 20.75 -14.48
CA VAL A 688 3.90 19.33 -14.58
C VAL A 688 5.23 19.06 -13.88
N ASP A 689 5.98 20.07 -13.49
CA ASP A 689 7.02 19.96 -12.47
C ASP A 689 6.46 20.23 -11.05
N SER A 690 7.28 20.07 -10.02
CA SER A 690 6.89 20.43 -8.65
C SER A 690 7.84 21.45 -7.99
N ALA A 691 8.35 22.35 -8.81
CA ALA A 691 8.94 23.59 -8.35
C ALA A 691 7.90 24.42 -7.56
N PRO A 692 8.33 25.12 -6.51
CA PRO A 692 7.48 25.99 -5.71
C PRO A 692 7.32 27.40 -6.30
N ASP A 693 7.71 27.63 -7.56
CA ASP A 693 7.56 28.92 -8.24
C ASP A 693 6.20 29.06 -8.98
N GLY A 694 5.46 27.96 -9.14
CA GLY A 694 4.10 27.95 -9.70
C GLY A 694 4.05 28.31 -11.18
N ARG A 695 5.10 27.94 -11.92
CA ARG A 695 5.16 28.08 -13.37
C ARG A 695 4.37 26.96 -14.06
N LEU A 696 4.28 27.06 -15.38
CA LEU A 696 3.52 26.16 -16.24
C LEU A 696 4.43 25.80 -17.42
N GLU A 697 4.78 24.53 -17.56
CA GLU A 697 5.81 24.09 -18.51
C GLU A 697 5.21 23.85 -19.89
N LEU A 698 6.02 24.01 -20.92
CA LEU A 698 5.63 23.60 -22.27
C LEU A 698 5.96 22.13 -22.49
N VAL A 699 4.95 21.33 -22.80
CA VAL A 699 5.06 19.89 -23.04
C VAL A 699 4.89 19.60 -24.53
N VAL A 700 5.85 18.89 -25.12
CA VAL A 700 5.94 18.64 -26.57
C VAL A 700 5.93 17.15 -26.86
N GLY A 701 4.96 16.71 -27.67
CA GLY A 701 4.84 15.33 -28.15
C GLY A 701 5.62 15.08 -29.42
N ASN A 702 6.54 14.11 -29.38
CA ASN A 702 7.43 13.74 -30.48
C ASN A 702 7.01 12.37 -31.05
N ALA A 703 6.65 12.35 -32.33
CA ALA A 703 6.19 11.16 -33.05
C ALA A 703 7.28 10.09 -33.30
N GLY A 704 8.56 10.48 -33.21
CA GLY A 704 9.70 9.65 -33.57
C GLY A 704 9.73 9.28 -35.07
N SER A 705 10.60 8.34 -35.41
CA SER A 705 10.75 7.79 -36.76
C SER A 705 11.02 6.28 -36.73
N TRP A 706 10.31 5.52 -37.56
CA TRP A 706 10.54 4.09 -37.71
C TRP A 706 10.48 3.60 -39.17
N GLY A 707 11.65 3.24 -39.67
CA GLY A 707 11.90 2.72 -41.01
C GLY A 707 12.10 1.20 -41.08
N LEU A 708 12.21 0.70 -42.31
CA LEU A 708 12.25 -0.74 -42.64
C LEU A 708 13.63 -1.19 -43.14
N ALA A 709 14.54 -0.25 -43.45
CA ALA A 709 15.94 -0.52 -43.73
C ALA A 709 16.83 -0.17 -42.54
N ARG A 710 18.00 -0.82 -42.42
CA ARG A 710 19.01 -0.54 -41.38
C ARG A 710 19.71 0.83 -41.54
N THR A 711 19.43 1.52 -42.64
CA THR A 711 19.91 2.87 -42.95
C THR A 711 18.90 3.95 -42.54
N ASP A 712 17.69 3.55 -42.15
CA ASP A 712 16.66 4.49 -41.71
C ASP A 712 16.92 4.85 -40.25
N ASN A 713 16.90 6.14 -39.91
CA ASN A 713 17.14 6.57 -38.53
C ASN A 713 15.95 6.17 -37.65
N GLN A 714 16.21 5.30 -36.67
CA GLN A 714 15.21 4.76 -35.76
C GLN A 714 15.21 5.58 -34.47
N VAL A 715 14.13 6.33 -34.23
CA VAL A 715 13.97 7.20 -33.07
C VAL A 715 12.63 6.87 -32.40
N PRO A 716 12.64 6.34 -31.15
CA PRO A 716 11.40 6.13 -30.39
C PRO A 716 10.61 7.43 -30.22
N PRO A 717 9.27 7.35 -30.06
CA PRO A 717 8.51 8.54 -29.69
C PRO A 717 8.90 8.99 -28.28
N SER A 718 8.70 10.27 -27.98
CA SER A 718 9.04 10.86 -26.68
C SER A 718 8.10 11.99 -26.30
N VAL A 719 8.15 12.38 -25.03
CA VAL A 719 7.67 13.67 -24.56
C VAL A 719 8.86 14.51 -24.13
N GLN A 720 8.79 15.82 -24.40
CA GLN A 720 9.76 16.78 -23.91
C GLN A 720 9.08 17.82 -23.03
N VAL A 721 9.62 18.04 -21.83
CA VAL A 721 9.17 19.07 -20.88
C VAL A 721 10.18 20.20 -20.90
N PHE A 722 9.75 21.38 -21.35
CA PHE A 722 10.55 22.59 -21.41
C PHE A 722 10.27 23.45 -20.18
N GLY A 723 11.22 23.44 -19.23
CA GLY A 723 11.23 24.38 -18.11
C GLY A 723 11.48 25.83 -18.56
N ILE A 724 11.20 26.78 -17.68
CA ILE A 724 11.29 28.22 -17.95
C ILE A 724 12.53 28.81 -17.27
N ASN A 725 13.31 29.62 -18.00
CA ASN A 725 14.55 30.19 -17.47
C ASN A 725 14.32 31.13 -16.27
N ALA A 726 15.37 31.39 -15.50
CA ALA A 726 15.26 32.19 -14.27
C ALA A 726 14.66 33.60 -14.48
N ALA A 727 14.81 34.19 -15.67
CA ALA A 727 14.26 35.50 -16.00
C ALA A 727 12.78 35.48 -16.44
N GLY A 728 12.22 34.31 -16.77
CA GLY A 728 10.85 34.17 -17.29
C GLY A 728 10.70 34.56 -18.77
N THR A 729 11.80 34.78 -19.50
CA THR A 729 11.79 35.30 -20.89
C THR A 729 12.38 34.29 -21.89
N GLY A 730 12.21 33.00 -21.65
CA GLY A 730 12.66 31.94 -22.57
C GLY A 730 12.71 30.57 -21.91
N LEU A 731 12.58 29.53 -22.73
CA LEU A 731 12.64 28.14 -22.28
C LEU A 731 14.08 27.67 -22.03
N THR A 732 14.25 26.66 -21.18
CA THR A 732 15.50 25.91 -20.98
C THR A 732 15.61 24.75 -21.98
N PRO A 733 16.77 24.06 -22.09
CA PRO A 733 16.81 22.75 -22.72
C PRO A 733 15.78 21.80 -22.07
N PRO A 734 15.09 20.94 -22.83
CA PRO A 734 14.03 20.10 -22.30
C PRO A 734 14.55 18.81 -21.67
N GLU A 735 13.84 18.35 -20.64
CA GLU A 735 13.92 16.95 -20.21
C GLU A 735 13.18 16.06 -21.21
N THR A 736 13.74 14.90 -21.53
CA THR A 736 13.22 14.02 -22.59
C THR A 736 12.82 12.66 -22.03
N TYR A 737 11.51 12.43 -21.95
CA TYR A 737 10.88 11.22 -21.44
C TYR A 737 10.57 10.29 -22.62
N SER A 738 11.18 9.11 -22.68
CA SER A 738 11.01 8.18 -23.80
C SER A 738 9.71 7.37 -23.68
N GLY A 739 9.09 7.09 -24.83
CA GLY A 739 7.95 6.18 -24.97
C GLY A 739 8.34 4.71 -25.07
N GLY A 740 9.64 4.38 -25.07
CA GLY A 740 10.15 3.00 -25.13
C GLY A 740 10.95 2.70 -26.40
N GLY A 741 10.43 1.82 -27.26
CA GLY A 741 11.09 1.40 -28.50
C GLY A 741 10.53 2.08 -29.76
N ALA A 742 11.21 1.89 -30.88
CA ALA A 742 10.85 2.48 -32.16
C ALA A 742 9.54 1.92 -32.74
N GLU A 743 9.04 0.76 -32.28
CA GLU A 743 7.76 0.19 -32.75
C GLU A 743 6.56 1.13 -32.61
N LYS A 744 6.59 2.04 -31.62
CA LYS A 744 5.51 2.99 -31.31
C LYS A 744 5.57 4.27 -32.14
N ALA A 745 6.61 4.48 -32.94
CA ALA A 745 6.81 5.72 -33.67
C ALA A 745 5.99 5.79 -34.97
N GLY A 746 5.77 7.01 -35.46
CA GLY A 746 5.31 7.28 -36.82
C GLY A 746 4.19 8.30 -36.93
N ASN A 747 3.05 8.07 -36.26
CA ASN A 747 1.92 9.00 -36.30
C ASN A 747 2.05 10.05 -35.18
N THR A 748 1.21 11.09 -35.20
CA THR A 748 1.14 12.04 -34.08
C THR A 748 0.67 11.32 -32.81
N PRO A 749 1.41 11.38 -31.68
CA PRO A 749 0.88 10.98 -30.39
C PRO A 749 -0.07 12.06 -29.87
N ALA A 750 -1.16 11.67 -29.22
CA ALA A 750 -2.02 12.62 -28.54
C ALA A 750 -1.56 12.82 -27.10
N ILE A 751 -1.60 14.05 -26.58
CA ILE A 751 -1.17 14.40 -25.23
C ILE A 751 -2.27 15.18 -24.53
N ALA A 752 -2.46 14.89 -23.24
CA ALA A 752 -3.26 15.71 -22.34
C ALA A 752 -2.52 15.88 -21.01
N LEU A 753 -2.66 17.06 -20.40
CA LEU A 753 -2.21 17.32 -19.04
C LEU A 753 -3.46 17.41 -18.17
N VAL A 754 -3.52 16.58 -17.13
CA VAL A 754 -4.77 16.29 -16.42
C VAL A 754 -4.50 15.93 -14.97
N ASP A 755 -5.37 16.37 -14.05
CA ASP A 755 -5.45 15.83 -12.69
C ASP A 755 -6.33 14.57 -12.71
N LEU A 756 -5.70 13.41 -12.48
CA LEU A 756 -6.29 12.08 -12.37
C LEU A 756 -6.36 11.59 -10.91
N GLY A 757 -6.30 12.50 -9.93
CA GLY A 757 -6.47 12.19 -8.51
C GLY A 757 -5.20 11.73 -7.78
N GLY A 758 -4.01 12.03 -8.32
CA GLY A 758 -2.73 11.77 -7.65
C GLY A 758 -2.14 10.40 -7.94
N LEU A 759 -1.77 10.16 -9.20
CA LEU A 759 -1.05 8.96 -9.61
C LEU A 759 0.39 9.00 -9.10
N GLY A 760 0.77 8.10 -8.20
CA GLY A 760 2.12 8.03 -7.63
C GLY A 760 3.02 6.97 -8.24
N ALA A 761 4.28 6.91 -7.76
CA ALA A 761 5.15 5.76 -8.00
C ALA A 761 4.51 4.47 -7.45
N SER A 762 4.85 3.33 -8.04
CA SER A 762 4.20 2.05 -7.73
C SER A 762 4.41 1.64 -6.28
N ARG A 763 3.35 1.21 -5.60
CA ARG A 763 3.38 0.79 -4.20
C ARG A 763 2.47 -0.43 -4.00
N HIS A 764 2.73 -1.21 -2.96
CA HIS A 764 1.73 -2.15 -2.45
C HIS A 764 0.98 -1.53 -1.26
N PRO A 765 -0.33 -1.77 -1.12
CA PRO A 765 -1.07 -1.41 0.08
C PRO A 765 -0.48 -2.13 1.29
N VAL A 766 -0.13 -1.39 2.34
CA VAL A 766 0.31 -1.98 3.62
C VAL A 766 -0.50 -1.45 4.80
N SER A 767 -1.54 -0.66 4.54
CA SER A 767 -2.27 0.17 5.51
C SER A 767 -3.78 0.26 5.27
N VAL A 768 -4.36 -0.56 4.39
CA VAL A 768 -5.77 -0.41 4.03
C VAL A 768 -6.65 -1.14 5.03
N SER A 769 -7.06 -0.39 6.05
CA SER A 769 -7.80 -0.93 7.19
C SER A 769 -9.19 -1.45 6.81
N ARG A 770 -9.66 -2.42 7.59
CA ARG A 770 -10.93 -3.14 7.42
C ARG A 770 -12.21 -2.32 7.71
N ASP A 771 -12.14 -0.99 7.69
CA ASP A 771 -13.26 -0.08 7.94
C ASP A 771 -14.00 0.24 6.61
N PRO A 772 -15.29 -0.10 6.47
CA PRO A 772 -16.09 0.22 5.27
C PRO A 772 -16.12 1.71 4.90
N ALA A 773 -15.89 2.62 5.86
CA ALA A 773 -15.80 4.06 5.58
C ALA A 773 -14.40 4.48 5.09
N ALA A 774 -13.34 3.75 5.46
CA ALA A 774 -11.96 4.05 5.05
C ALA A 774 -11.58 3.37 3.73
N LEU A 775 -12.21 2.23 3.38
CA LEU A 775 -11.99 1.50 2.13
C LEU A 775 -12.19 2.36 0.87
N VAL A 776 -13.03 3.40 0.95
CA VAL A 776 -13.29 4.35 -0.15
C VAL A 776 -12.16 5.37 -0.34
N THR A 777 -11.21 5.49 0.60
CA THR A 777 -10.21 6.57 0.65
C THR A 777 -8.78 6.11 1.02
N ALA A 778 -8.51 4.79 1.05
CA ALA A 778 -7.24 4.25 1.57
C ALA A 778 -6.43 3.42 0.56
N HIS A 779 -7.06 2.88 -0.49
CA HIS A 779 -6.33 2.40 -1.68
C HIS A 779 -5.94 3.60 -2.55
N VAL A 780 -4.76 3.58 -3.19
CA VAL A 780 -4.42 4.48 -4.30
C VAL A 780 -3.58 3.78 -5.37
N SER A 781 -3.35 4.50 -6.46
CA SER A 781 -3.64 4.08 -7.82
C SER A 781 -2.52 3.27 -8.51
N THR A 782 -1.99 2.23 -7.85
CA THR A 782 -0.86 1.45 -8.41
C THR A 782 -0.95 -0.09 -8.32
N GLU A 783 -2.01 -0.62 -7.73
CA GLU A 783 -2.35 -2.05 -7.61
C GLU A 783 -3.00 -2.63 -8.88
N THR A 784 -2.75 -3.89 -9.23
CA THR A 784 -3.32 -4.44 -10.48
C THR A 784 -4.76 -4.94 -10.40
N ALA A 785 -5.43 -4.98 -9.24
CA ALA A 785 -6.74 -5.65 -9.12
C ALA A 785 -7.71 -5.07 -8.06
N PRO A 786 -9.04 -5.18 -8.29
CA PRO A 786 -10.04 -5.08 -7.23
C PRO A 786 -10.06 -6.35 -6.37
N PHE A 787 -9.64 -6.21 -5.11
CA PHE A 787 -9.63 -7.29 -4.12
C PHE A 787 -10.65 -7.05 -3.00
N GLU A 788 -11.39 -8.09 -2.60
CA GLU A 788 -12.13 -8.09 -1.32
C GLU A 788 -11.20 -8.36 -0.10
N LEU A 789 -9.90 -8.52 -0.34
CA LEU A 789 -8.90 -8.79 0.69
C LEU A 789 -8.17 -7.51 1.11
N HIS A 790 -8.16 -7.32 2.43
CA HIS A 790 -7.29 -6.41 3.17
C HIS A 790 -5.81 -6.79 2.96
N VAL A 791 -4.93 -5.79 2.93
CA VAL A 791 -3.48 -6.01 2.83
C VAL A 791 -2.75 -5.13 3.86
N GLU A 792 -2.10 -5.81 4.81
CA GLU A 792 -1.17 -5.23 5.78
C GLU A 792 0.14 -6.02 5.85
N CYS A 793 1.12 -5.49 6.59
CA CYS A 793 2.40 -6.17 6.84
C CYS A 793 2.23 -7.61 7.37
N ALA A 794 1.17 -7.90 8.12
CA ALA A 794 0.89 -9.22 8.69
C ALA A 794 0.36 -10.26 7.67
N ASP A 795 -0.14 -9.80 6.51
CA ASP A 795 -0.65 -10.66 5.45
C ASP A 795 0.49 -11.18 4.56
N CYS A 796 1.64 -10.49 4.51
CA CYS A 796 2.88 -10.98 3.88
C CYS A 796 3.94 -11.51 4.88
N HIS A 797 3.92 -11.08 6.15
CA HIS A 797 4.95 -11.41 7.13
C HIS A 797 4.38 -11.96 8.44
N SER A 798 4.70 -13.23 8.76
CA SER A 798 4.44 -13.75 10.10
C SER A 798 5.47 -13.23 11.10
N ALA A 799 5.06 -12.29 11.95
CA ALA A 799 5.87 -11.80 13.06
C ALA A 799 6.33 -12.90 14.03
N HIS A 800 5.73 -14.11 13.97
CA HIS A 800 6.08 -15.27 14.79
C HIS A 800 7.11 -16.23 14.18
N GLU A 801 7.40 -16.15 12.87
CA GLU A 801 8.29 -17.12 12.18
C GLU A 801 9.27 -16.48 11.19
N ALA A 802 9.05 -15.22 10.77
CA ALA A 802 9.94 -14.52 9.86
C ALA A 802 11.34 -14.35 10.47
N THR A 803 12.38 -14.61 9.66
CA THR A 803 13.80 -14.48 10.04
C THR A 803 14.56 -13.53 9.12
N SER A 804 15.73 -13.09 9.57
CA SER A 804 16.67 -12.31 8.77
C SER A 804 17.46 -13.13 7.73
N THR A 805 17.16 -14.42 7.55
CA THR A 805 18.05 -15.39 6.90
C THR A 805 17.34 -16.46 6.05
N PRO A 806 17.78 -16.69 4.78
CA PRO A 806 18.51 -15.78 3.89
C PRO A 806 17.59 -14.69 3.28
N SER A 807 18.17 -13.75 2.54
CA SER A 807 17.48 -12.93 1.55
C SER A 807 17.16 -13.73 0.27
N PRO A 808 16.28 -13.26 -0.64
CA PRO A 808 15.91 -13.98 -1.87
C PRO A 808 17.12 -14.44 -2.69
N ALA A 809 18.07 -13.53 -2.96
CA ALA A 809 19.30 -13.80 -3.70
C ALA A 809 20.26 -14.83 -3.05
N ALA A 810 19.98 -15.29 -1.83
CA ALA A 810 20.72 -16.32 -1.12
C ALA A 810 19.81 -17.50 -0.68
N ALA A 811 18.56 -17.54 -1.13
CA ALA A 811 17.65 -18.67 -1.02
C ALA A 811 17.74 -19.56 -2.28
N VAL A 812 17.09 -20.72 -2.24
CA VAL A 812 16.99 -21.62 -3.40
C VAL A 812 15.58 -21.50 -3.96
N ALA A 813 15.38 -20.66 -4.97
CA ALA A 813 14.09 -20.51 -5.63
C ALA A 813 13.55 -21.88 -6.10
N PRO A 814 12.25 -22.18 -5.88
CA PRO A 814 11.20 -21.27 -5.44
C PRO A 814 10.98 -21.24 -3.90
N GLU A 815 11.85 -21.86 -3.09
CA GLU A 815 11.65 -22.00 -1.63
C GLU A 815 11.53 -20.66 -0.88
N VAL A 816 10.62 -20.60 0.09
CA VAL A 816 10.33 -19.38 0.84
C VAL A 816 11.53 -18.88 1.66
N TYR A 817 12.00 -17.67 1.33
CA TYR A 817 13.09 -16.99 2.03
C TYR A 817 12.67 -16.46 3.41
N GLY A 818 13.65 -16.11 4.25
CA GLY A 818 13.45 -15.92 5.70
C GLY A 818 12.30 -15.01 6.10
N ARG A 819 12.09 -13.90 5.38
CA ARG A 819 11.13 -12.84 5.71
C ARG A 819 9.66 -13.21 5.50
N LEU A 820 9.37 -14.23 4.68
CA LEU A 820 8.00 -14.69 4.39
C LEU A 820 7.65 -15.99 5.14
N LYS A 821 8.54 -16.52 6.00
CA LYS A 821 8.30 -17.79 6.69
C LYS A 821 7.12 -17.71 7.66
N GLY A 822 6.30 -18.76 7.65
CA GLY A 822 5.14 -18.93 8.53
C GLY A 822 3.95 -18.03 8.23
N VAL A 823 3.99 -17.24 7.15
CA VAL A 823 2.77 -16.65 6.60
C VAL A 823 1.92 -17.74 5.93
N TRP A 824 0.62 -17.50 5.81
CA TRP A 824 -0.25 -18.37 5.03
C TRP A 824 -0.10 -18.07 3.54
N GLY A 825 -0.80 -18.78 2.67
CA GLY A 825 -0.86 -18.46 1.25
C GLY A 825 -1.72 -19.41 0.45
N VAL A 826 -1.66 -19.29 -0.87
CA VAL A 826 -2.39 -20.12 -1.84
C VAL A 826 -1.44 -21.02 -2.61
N ARG A 827 -1.52 -22.32 -2.32
CA ARG A 827 -0.85 -23.34 -3.12
C ARG A 827 -1.62 -23.57 -4.42
N THR A 828 -0.92 -23.50 -5.55
CA THR A 828 -1.43 -23.82 -6.88
C THR A 828 -1.14 -25.26 -7.29
N GLU A 829 -2.04 -25.85 -8.08
CA GLU A 829 -1.81 -27.12 -8.79
C GLU A 829 -2.21 -26.97 -10.27
N PHE A 830 -1.20 -26.92 -11.13
CA PHE A 830 -1.35 -26.75 -12.57
C PHE A 830 -1.79 -28.07 -13.23
N THR A 831 -3.07 -28.19 -13.58
CA THR A 831 -3.63 -29.42 -14.17
C THR A 831 -3.58 -29.40 -15.71
N SER A 832 -3.71 -28.23 -16.33
CA SER A 832 -3.64 -28.02 -17.79
C SER A 832 -3.33 -26.55 -18.12
N THR A 833 -3.16 -26.22 -19.41
CA THR A 833 -3.05 -24.83 -19.92
C THR A 833 -4.31 -23.96 -19.74
N SER A 834 -5.40 -24.54 -19.21
CA SER A 834 -6.67 -23.85 -18.94
C SER A 834 -7.24 -24.13 -17.54
N THR A 835 -6.52 -24.85 -16.68
CA THR A 835 -7.04 -25.30 -15.37
C THR A 835 -5.95 -25.29 -14.29
N ILE A 836 -6.19 -24.50 -13.24
CA ILE A 836 -5.44 -24.51 -11.98
C ILE A 836 -6.42 -24.83 -10.84
N THR A 837 -5.98 -25.65 -9.88
CA THR A 837 -6.66 -25.77 -8.59
C THR A 837 -5.92 -24.94 -7.54
N TYR A 838 -6.65 -24.23 -6.70
CA TYR A 838 -6.12 -23.37 -5.64
C TYR A 838 -6.49 -23.93 -4.27
N THR A 839 -5.53 -23.98 -3.35
CA THR A 839 -5.77 -24.47 -1.98
C THR A 839 -5.07 -23.60 -0.94
N GLN A 840 -5.79 -23.20 0.11
CA GLN A 840 -5.20 -22.44 1.21
C GLN A 840 -4.18 -23.28 1.98
N ARG A 841 -3.05 -22.67 2.30
CA ARG A 841 -1.92 -23.27 3.01
C ARG A 841 -1.53 -22.40 4.21
N GLN A 842 -1.40 -23.00 5.39
CA GLN A 842 -0.80 -22.32 6.56
C GLN A 842 0.69 -22.68 6.62
N GLY A 843 1.56 -21.66 6.58
CA GLY A 843 2.99 -21.87 6.33
C GLY A 843 3.25 -22.25 4.88
N VAL A 844 3.41 -21.24 4.02
CA VAL A 844 3.94 -21.42 2.66
C VAL A 844 5.29 -22.15 2.66
N ALA A 845 5.60 -22.87 1.59
CA ALA A 845 6.96 -23.34 1.31
C ALA A 845 7.56 -22.68 0.08
N TYR A 846 6.76 -22.03 -0.78
CA TYR A 846 7.24 -21.28 -1.93
C TYR A 846 6.77 -19.83 -1.86
N GLU A 847 7.62 -18.88 -2.26
CA GLU A 847 7.29 -17.45 -2.21
C GLU A 847 6.07 -17.10 -3.07
N HIS A 848 5.95 -17.67 -4.27
CA HIS A 848 4.80 -17.43 -5.15
C HIS A 848 3.45 -17.80 -4.52
N GLU A 849 3.41 -18.67 -3.50
CA GLU A 849 2.17 -19.01 -2.79
C GLU A 849 1.59 -17.78 -2.05
N VAL A 850 2.42 -16.82 -1.64
CA VAL A 850 2.00 -15.55 -1.04
C VAL A 850 1.44 -14.61 -2.11
N CYS A 851 2.21 -14.40 -3.20
CA CYS A 851 1.77 -13.54 -4.31
C CYS A 851 0.45 -14.01 -4.95
N PHE A 852 0.19 -15.31 -4.95
CA PHE A 852 -1.03 -15.92 -5.47
C PHE A 852 -2.25 -15.86 -4.53
N GLU A 853 -2.13 -15.37 -3.29
CA GLU A 853 -3.31 -14.96 -2.50
C GLU A 853 -4.13 -13.90 -3.24
N CYS A 854 -3.42 -12.94 -3.81
CA CYS A 854 -3.98 -11.79 -4.50
C CYS A 854 -4.00 -12.02 -6.02
N HIS A 855 -2.85 -12.15 -6.68
CA HIS A 855 -2.78 -12.03 -8.15
C HIS A 855 -3.33 -13.24 -8.95
N SER A 856 -3.76 -14.32 -8.30
CA SER A 856 -4.20 -15.56 -8.97
C SER A 856 -5.73 -15.68 -9.15
N GLY A 857 -6.19 -16.79 -9.71
CA GLY A 857 -7.60 -17.21 -9.75
C GLY A 857 -8.33 -17.30 -8.40
N TRP A 858 -7.62 -17.29 -7.26
CA TRP A 858 -8.20 -17.46 -5.93
C TRP A 858 -9.14 -16.34 -5.47
N ASN A 859 -8.76 -15.07 -5.68
CA ASN A 859 -9.45 -13.90 -5.10
C ASN A 859 -10.08 -12.98 -6.15
N ARG A 860 -10.85 -13.55 -7.09
CA ARG A 860 -11.33 -12.82 -8.26
C ARG A 860 -12.79 -12.40 -8.17
N ALA A 861 -13.01 -11.10 -8.03
CA ALA A 861 -14.26 -10.47 -8.42
C ALA A 861 -14.48 -10.60 -9.95
N PRO A 862 -15.73 -10.75 -10.43
CA PRO A 862 -16.04 -10.71 -11.86
C PRO A 862 -15.63 -9.37 -12.47
N GLY A 863 -14.75 -9.38 -13.47
CA GLY A 863 -14.21 -8.17 -14.11
C GLY A 863 -12.84 -7.71 -13.60
N GLY A 864 -12.21 -8.45 -12.68
CA GLY A 864 -10.81 -8.22 -12.30
C GLY A 864 -9.77 -8.46 -13.43
N PRO A 865 -8.48 -8.17 -13.18
CA PRO A 865 -7.38 -8.23 -14.16
C PRO A 865 -7.06 -9.66 -14.62
N ASP A 866 -6.01 -9.85 -15.42
CA ASP A 866 -5.70 -11.14 -16.05
C ASP A 866 -5.09 -12.23 -15.13
N ASP A 867 -5.19 -13.48 -15.57
CA ASP A 867 -4.62 -14.74 -15.05
C ASP A 867 -3.13 -14.79 -14.65
N VAL A 868 -2.58 -14.04 -13.69
CA VAL A 868 -1.13 -14.06 -13.43
C VAL A 868 -0.60 -15.47 -13.11
N ALA A 869 -1.32 -16.28 -12.33
CA ALA A 869 -0.95 -17.69 -12.12
C ALA A 869 -1.15 -18.53 -13.39
N MET A 870 -2.16 -18.21 -14.22
CA MET A 870 -2.36 -18.81 -15.54
C MET A 870 -1.29 -18.43 -16.57
N GLN A 871 -0.59 -17.29 -16.42
CA GLN A 871 0.55 -16.89 -17.25
C GLN A 871 1.82 -17.66 -16.86
N PHE A 872 2.06 -17.87 -15.56
CA PHE A 872 3.17 -18.70 -15.04
C PHE A 872 2.92 -20.22 -15.08
N ASN A 873 1.81 -20.66 -15.68
CA ASN A 873 1.41 -22.07 -15.71
C ASN A 873 2.42 -22.94 -16.49
N ILE A 874 2.97 -23.95 -15.81
CA ILE A 874 4.05 -24.81 -16.33
C ILE A 874 3.70 -25.63 -17.58
N HIS A 875 2.41 -25.74 -17.93
CA HIS A 875 1.96 -26.38 -19.17
C HIS A 875 1.97 -25.44 -20.38
N ASN A 876 2.04 -24.11 -20.17
CA ASN A 876 2.07 -23.12 -21.25
C ASN A 876 3.23 -23.40 -22.21
N PRO A 877 3.10 -23.06 -23.51
CA PRO A 877 4.19 -23.15 -24.48
C PRO A 877 5.51 -22.54 -23.97
N SER A 878 5.47 -21.35 -23.35
CA SER A 878 6.62 -20.73 -22.67
C SER A 878 6.22 -19.91 -21.44
N PHE A 879 7.09 -19.87 -20.44
CA PHE A 879 6.91 -19.14 -19.16
C PHE A 879 8.27 -18.90 -18.49
N HIS A 880 8.38 -17.82 -17.70
CA HIS A 880 9.46 -17.65 -16.73
C HIS A 880 9.21 -18.58 -15.53
N PRO A 881 10.17 -19.43 -15.14
CA PRO A 881 9.95 -20.44 -14.11
C PRO A 881 9.97 -19.85 -12.69
N ILE A 882 8.79 -19.59 -12.10
CA ILE A 882 8.67 -19.23 -10.66
C ILE A 882 8.11 -20.34 -9.76
N ALA A 883 7.54 -21.39 -10.36
CA ALA A 883 6.91 -22.51 -9.63
C ALA A 883 7.63 -23.85 -9.83
N ALA A 884 8.18 -24.08 -11.02
CA ALA A 884 9.10 -25.17 -11.33
C ALA A 884 10.00 -24.76 -12.50
N GLY A 885 11.22 -25.31 -12.56
CA GLY A 885 12.14 -25.11 -13.69
C GLY A 885 11.60 -25.70 -14.99
N THR A 886 12.01 -25.14 -16.12
CA THR A 886 11.60 -25.58 -17.46
C THR A 886 12.69 -26.38 -18.16
N SER A 887 12.31 -27.42 -18.91
CA SER A 887 13.19 -28.14 -19.82
C SER A 887 13.10 -27.66 -21.27
N ARG A 888 12.43 -26.52 -21.52
CA ARG A 888 12.24 -25.89 -22.84
C ARG A 888 13.07 -24.62 -23.04
N ALA A 889 13.98 -24.29 -22.13
CA ALA A 889 14.93 -23.20 -22.32
C ALA A 889 16.08 -23.67 -23.24
N GLU A 890 16.12 -23.15 -24.47
CA GLU A 890 17.02 -23.65 -25.53
C GLU A 890 18.31 -22.85 -25.71
N ASN A 891 18.38 -21.63 -25.17
CA ASN A 891 19.58 -20.81 -25.18
C ASN A 891 20.69 -21.44 -24.32
N THR A 892 21.96 -21.09 -24.56
CA THR A 892 23.06 -21.66 -23.77
C THR A 892 23.26 -20.92 -22.44
N THR A 893 23.89 -21.57 -21.45
CA THR A 893 24.16 -20.99 -20.13
C THR A 893 24.94 -19.68 -20.21
N GLY A 894 25.89 -19.54 -21.15
CA GLY A 894 26.66 -18.32 -21.35
C GLY A 894 25.86 -17.13 -21.90
N SER A 895 24.57 -17.28 -22.17
CA SER A 895 23.64 -16.20 -22.52
C SER A 895 23.03 -15.49 -21.30
N PHE A 896 23.26 -16.01 -20.09
CA PHE A 896 22.75 -15.48 -18.83
C PHE A 896 23.85 -14.79 -17.99
N VAL A 897 23.45 -13.84 -17.14
CA VAL A 897 24.40 -13.00 -16.37
C VAL A 897 25.13 -13.86 -15.32
N PRO A 898 26.47 -13.79 -15.24
CA PRO A 898 27.28 -14.53 -14.27
C PRO A 898 27.23 -13.87 -12.88
N ALA A 899 26.03 -13.87 -12.28
CA ALA A 899 25.76 -13.43 -10.92
C ALA A 899 26.26 -14.47 -9.89
N THR A 900 25.89 -14.31 -8.61
CA THR A 900 26.14 -15.31 -7.56
C THR A 900 24.85 -15.51 -6.73
N PRO A 901 24.12 -16.63 -6.92
CA PRO A 901 24.35 -17.68 -7.92
C PRO A 901 24.24 -17.16 -9.37
N ALA A 902 24.90 -17.83 -10.31
CA ALA A 902 24.82 -17.45 -11.73
C ALA A 902 23.47 -17.85 -12.33
N TRP A 903 22.93 -16.99 -13.20
CA TRP A 903 21.70 -17.30 -13.93
C TRP A 903 21.97 -18.36 -15.02
N THR A 904 21.01 -19.24 -15.27
CA THR A 904 21.11 -20.37 -16.21
C THR A 904 19.76 -20.70 -16.85
N THR A 905 19.74 -21.58 -17.86
CA THR A 905 18.52 -22.19 -18.40
C THR A 905 17.69 -22.98 -17.37
N SER A 906 18.34 -23.47 -16.31
CA SER A 906 17.74 -24.26 -15.25
C SER A 906 17.39 -23.45 -14.00
N SER A 907 17.64 -22.15 -13.99
CA SER A 907 17.26 -21.26 -12.89
C SER A 907 15.75 -21.23 -12.72
N VAL A 908 15.32 -21.21 -11.46
CA VAL A 908 13.98 -20.77 -11.04
C VAL A 908 14.15 -19.36 -10.48
N LEU A 909 13.16 -18.50 -10.68
CA LEU A 909 13.15 -17.12 -10.19
C LEU A 909 12.21 -16.99 -8.98
N HIS A 910 12.52 -16.03 -8.13
CA HIS A 910 11.57 -15.44 -7.22
C HIS A 910 10.73 -14.36 -7.92
N CYS A 911 9.50 -14.15 -7.47
CA CYS A 911 8.69 -13.00 -7.88
C CYS A 911 9.46 -11.69 -7.61
N VAL A 912 10.20 -11.62 -6.50
CA VAL A 912 11.01 -10.44 -6.14
C VAL A 912 12.34 -10.28 -6.88
N ASP A 913 12.72 -11.22 -7.76
CA ASP A 913 13.81 -10.98 -8.72
C ASP A 913 13.38 -10.01 -9.84
N CYS A 914 12.06 -9.80 -9.99
CA CYS A 914 11.48 -8.80 -10.91
C CYS A 914 10.70 -7.69 -10.20
N HIS A 915 9.93 -8.00 -9.14
CA HIS A 915 9.13 -7.04 -8.39
C HIS A 915 9.78 -6.64 -7.06
N GLY A 916 10.13 -5.37 -6.91
CA GLY A 916 10.89 -4.94 -5.74
C GLY A 916 11.09 -3.44 -5.69
N ASN A 917 11.97 -3.01 -4.80
CA ASN A 917 12.28 -1.60 -4.61
C ASN A 917 13.38 -1.16 -5.59
N SER A 918 13.11 -0.09 -6.35
CA SER A 918 14.08 0.53 -7.26
C SER A 918 15.12 1.38 -6.53
N ASP A 919 14.83 1.85 -5.30
CA ASP A 919 15.79 2.57 -4.46
C ASP A 919 16.50 1.58 -3.49
N PRO A 920 17.82 1.34 -3.66
CA PRO A 920 18.59 0.44 -2.80
C PRO A 920 18.88 1.01 -1.39
N ALA A 921 18.57 2.29 -1.12
CA ALA A 921 18.62 2.84 0.23
C ALA A 921 17.45 2.39 1.12
N GLN A 922 16.39 1.86 0.51
CA GLN A 922 15.12 1.57 1.16
C GLN A 922 14.92 0.06 1.45
N PRO A 923 13.90 -0.33 2.24
CA PRO A 923 13.71 -1.72 2.61
C PRO A 923 13.34 -2.57 1.38
N ALA A 924 14.21 -3.55 1.06
CA ALA A 924 14.03 -4.45 -0.07
C ALA A 924 12.80 -5.35 0.09
N GLY A 925 11.95 -5.31 -0.94
CA GLY A 925 10.68 -6.02 -1.09
C GLY A 925 9.76 -5.27 -2.05
N PRO A 926 8.67 -5.88 -2.54
CA PRO A 926 7.67 -5.21 -3.35
C PRO A 926 6.78 -4.36 -2.44
N HIS A 927 7.21 -3.12 -2.20
CA HIS A 927 6.53 -2.16 -1.30
C HIS A 927 6.40 -0.76 -1.92
N TYR A 928 7.46 -0.31 -2.60
CA TYR A 928 7.57 0.95 -3.34
C TYR A 928 8.49 0.75 -4.54
N SER A 929 8.25 1.41 -5.67
CA SER A 929 9.17 1.54 -6.80
C SER A 929 8.77 2.66 -7.76
N SER A 930 9.75 3.45 -8.17
CA SER A 930 9.65 4.41 -9.28
C SER A 930 9.46 3.76 -10.67
N THR A 931 9.44 2.43 -10.79
CA THR A 931 9.21 1.76 -12.08
C THR A 931 7.95 0.88 -12.04
N ALA A 932 7.04 1.12 -12.98
CA ALA A 932 5.72 0.47 -12.99
C ALA A 932 5.70 -0.86 -13.77
N PRO A 933 4.91 -1.87 -13.33
CA PRO A 933 4.15 -1.94 -12.08
C PRO A 933 4.99 -2.61 -10.96
N LEU A 934 5.52 -1.79 -10.06
CA LEU A 934 6.30 -2.22 -8.88
C LEU A 934 7.51 -3.12 -9.21
N LEU A 935 8.30 -2.71 -10.21
CA LEU A 935 9.46 -3.46 -10.69
C LEU A 935 10.74 -3.05 -9.97
N GLY A 936 11.73 -3.94 -9.86
CA GLY A 936 13.04 -3.59 -9.31
C GLY A 936 13.91 -2.70 -10.22
N ARG A 937 13.57 -2.61 -11.51
CA ARG A 937 14.28 -1.84 -12.56
C ARG A 937 13.34 -1.42 -13.70
N PRO A 938 13.72 -0.48 -14.59
CA PRO A 938 12.90 -0.07 -15.73
C PRO A 938 12.65 -1.20 -16.75
N TYR A 939 11.47 -1.21 -17.35
CA TYR A 939 11.05 -2.17 -18.39
C TYR A 939 10.28 -1.47 -19.53
N LEU A 940 9.28 -0.67 -19.15
CA LEU A 940 8.49 0.22 -20.01
C LEU A 940 9.17 1.59 -20.18
N GLY A 941 8.83 2.34 -21.23
CA GLY A 941 9.37 3.68 -21.52
C GLY A 941 10.88 3.84 -21.73
N VAL A 942 11.71 2.84 -21.49
CA VAL A 942 13.17 2.91 -21.69
C VAL A 942 13.60 2.32 -23.04
N PRO A 943 14.57 2.92 -23.76
CA PRO A 943 15.17 2.33 -24.96
C PRO A 943 15.87 1.00 -24.67
N SER A 944 16.00 0.10 -25.66
CA SER A 944 16.70 -1.19 -25.47
C SER A 944 18.22 -1.07 -25.32
N ALA A 945 18.79 0.12 -25.55
CA ALA A 945 20.18 0.45 -25.26
C ALA A 945 20.45 0.68 -23.76
N GLU A 946 19.42 0.72 -22.92
CA GLU A 946 19.58 0.94 -21.48
C GLU A 946 20.06 -0.34 -20.78
N GLU A 947 21.34 -0.39 -20.40
CA GLU A 947 21.97 -1.54 -19.74
C GLU A 947 21.34 -1.88 -18.38
N THR A 948 20.69 -0.92 -17.72
CA THR A 948 19.98 -1.15 -16.46
C THR A 948 18.57 -1.74 -16.63
N LYS A 949 18.08 -1.98 -17.86
CA LYS A 949 16.77 -2.62 -18.09
C LYS A 949 16.60 -3.93 -17.30
N LEU A 950 15.38 -4.16 -16.82
CA LEU A 950 15.01 -5.30 -15.98
C LEU A 950 15.45 -6.66 -16.56
N CYS A 951 15.24 -6.87 -17.86
CA CYS A 951 15.64 -8.11 -18.53
C CYS A 951 17.14 -8.40 -18.41
N TYR A 952 17.99 -7.35 -18.38
CA TYR A 952 19.44 -7.48 -18.28
C TYR A 952 19.96 -7.76 -16.87
N SER A 953 19.07 -7.89 -15.87
CA SER A 953 19.39 -8.50 -14.57
C SER A 953 19.68 -10.01 -14.72
N CYS A 954 19.07 -10.68 -15.71
CA CYS A 954 19.21 -12.12 -15.94
C CYS A 954 19.83 -12.47 -17.30
N HIS A 955 19.47 -11.73 -18.37
CA HIS A 955 19.95 -11.96 -19.73
C HIS A 955 21.17 -11.08 -20.07
N ARG A 956 22.20 -11.61 -20.73
CA ARG A 956 23.39 -10.80 -21.05
C ARG A 956 23.10 -9.79 -22.15
N TYR A 957 23.25 -8.51 -21.83
CA TYR A 957 23.22 -7.39 -22.78
C TYR A 957 24.12 -7.60 -24.02
N THR A 958 25.30 -8.23 -23.83
CA THR A 958 26.24 -8.55 -24.91
C THR A 958 25.77 -9.64 -25.87
N VAL A 959 24.80 -10.47 -25.48
CA VAL A 959 24.16 -11.47 -26.35
C VAL A 959 22.88 -10.89 -26.96
N TYR A 960 22.01 -10.32 -26.13
CA TYR A 960 20.65 -9.93 -26.53
C TYR A 960 20.54 -8.53 -27.14
N PHE A 961 21.46 -7.60 -26.87
CA PHE A 961 21.46 -6.26 -27.48
C PHE A 961 22.60 -6.06 -28.47
N THR A 962 23.86 -6.01 -28.02
CA THR A 962 24.99 -5.71 -28.94
C THR A 962 25.29 -6.86 -29.91
N GLY A 963 24.90 -8.08 -29.54
CA GLY A 963 25.22 -9.31 -30.24
C GLY A 963 26.71 -9.69 -30.24
N ALA A 964 27.56 -8.97 -29.48
CA ALA A 964 29.00 -9.20 -29.43
C ALA A 964 29.38 -10.62 -29.00
N GLU A 965 28.54 -11.27 -28.21
CA GLU A 965 28.72 -12.64 -27.73
C GLU A 965 27.63 -13.62 -28.21
N ASP A 966 26.73 -13.21 -29.12
CA ASP A 966 25.76 -14.14 -29.72
C ASP A 966 26.42 -14.98 -30.84
N LEU A 967 25.94 -16.21 -31.01
CA LEU A 967 26.47 -17.25 -31.92
C LEU A 967 27.85 -17.80 -31.56
N LEU A 968 28.30 -17.65 -30.31
CA LEU A 968 29.45 -18.38 -29.77
C LEU A 968 29.00 -19.75 -29.24
N PRO A 969 29.89 -20.77 -29.19
CA PRO A 969 29.53 -22.09 -28.66
C PRO A 969 29.02 -22.07 -27.21
N GLU A 970 29.55 -21.16 -26.39
CA GLU A 970 29.20 -20.99 -24.98
C GLU A 970 27.98 -20.08 -24.79
N SER A 971 27.76 -19.12 -25.69
CA SER A 971 26.72 -18.08 -25.61
C SER A 971 25.99 -17.88 -26.95
N THR A 972 24.72 -18.29 -27.00
CA THR A 972 23.83 -18.02 -28.14
C THR A 972 22.39 -17.81 -27.68
N SER A 973 21.70 -16.92 -28.37
CA SER A 973 20.28 -16.62 -28.20
C SER A 973 19.36 -17.56 -29.00
N ASN A 974 19.92 -18.33 -29.94
CA ASN A 974 19.23 -19.21 -30.90
C ASN A 974 18.14 -18.53 -31.77
N PHE A 975 18.12 -17.20 -31.82
CA PHE A 975 17.32 -16.44 -32.77
C PHE A 975 18.25 -15.90 -33.88
N ARG A 976 18.43 -16.68 -34.95
CA ARG A 976 19.36 -16.32 -36.04
C ARG A 976 18.77 -16.45 -37.44
N GLY A 977 19.26 -15.64 -38.37
CA GLY A 977 18.94 -15.71 -39.79
C GLY A 977 20.17 -16.19 -40.57
N ALA A 978 20.33 -17.51 -40.71
CA ALA A 978 21.56 -18.11 -41.25
C ALA A 978 21.93 -17.69 -42.71
N THR A 979 20.98 -17.08 -43.43
CA THR A 979 21.16 -16.56 -44.81
C THR A 979 21.23 -15.03 -44.88
N LEU A 980 21.31 -14.32 -43.74
CA LEU A 980 21.33 -12.85 -43.69
C LEU A 980 22.76 -12.31 -43.51
N VAL A 981 22.98 -11.09 -44.00
CA VAL A 981 24.28 -10.38 -43.92
C VAL A 981 24.72 -10.15 -42.47
N GLU A 982 23.76 -9.88 -41.58
CA GLU A 982 23.93 -9.94 -40.13
C GLU A 982 22.96 -11.00 -39.61
N PRO A 983 23.46 -12.18 -39.19
CA PRO A 983 22.62 -13.31 -38.80
C PRO A 983 22.07 -13.22 -37.38
N ARG A 984 22.56 -12.33 -36.50
CA ARG A 984 22.09 -12.19 -35.10
C ARG A 984 20.76 -11.43 -35.07
N LEU A 985 19.64 -12.14 -34.96
CA LEU A 985 18.32 -11.50 -35.09
C LEU A 985 17.93 -10.69 -33.85
N HIS A 986 18.39 -11.04 -32.64
CA HIS A 986 18.17 -10.20 -31.46
C HIS A 986 18.75 -8.80 -31.67
N ARG A 987 20.06 -8.72 -31.98
CA ARG A 987 20.74 -7.46 -32.34
C ARG A 987 20.00 -6.71 -33.44
N LEU A 988 19.64 -7.37 -34.54
CA LEU A 988 18.89 -6.73 -35.63
C LEU A 988 17.62 -6.02 -35.15
N HIS A 989 16.85 -6.65 -34.25
CA HIS A 989 15.57 -6.09 -33.81
C HIS A 989 15.74 -5.05 -32.69
N VAL A 990 16.53 -5.32 -31.65
CA VAL A 990 16.59 -4.41 -30.48
C VAL A 990 17.69 -3.33 -30.56
N ASN A 991 18.77 -3.56 -31.32
CA ASN A 991 19.88 -2.62 -31.49
C ASN A 991 19.79 -1.89 -32.83
N ASP A 992 19.90 -2.60 -33.96
CA ASP A 992 19.87 -1.99 -35.30
C ASP A 992 18.49 -1.36 -35.63
N ALA A 993 17.39 -1.93 -35.14
CA ALA A 993 16.01 -1.44 -35.39
C ALA A 993 15.33 -0.78 -34.16
N GLY A 994 16.01 -0.70 -33.01
CA GLY A 994 15.54 0.04 -31.82
C GLY A 994 14.26 -0.47 -31.15
N LEU A 995 13.84 -1.72 -31.40
CA LEU A 995 12.59 -2.26 -30.83
C LEU A 995 12.75 -2.59 -29.33
N SER A 996 11.68 -2.42 -28.56
CA SER A 996 11.64 -2.82 -27.14
C SER A 996 11.56 -4.35 -26.98
N CYS A 997 12.04 -4.87 -25.84
CA CYS A 997 11.87 -6.28 -25.48
C CYS A 997 10.38 -6.65 -25.33
N ALA A 998 9.57 -5.72 -24.79
CA ALA A 998 8.12 -5.87 -24.63
C ALA A 998 7.35 -5.95 -25.96
N SER A 999 7.93 -5.43 -27.05
CA SER A 999 7.36 -5.48 -28.40
C SER A 999 7.28 -6.92 -28.93
N CYS A 1000 8.20 -7.78 -28.48
CA CYS A 1000 8.26 -9.19 -28.85
C CYS A 1000 7.77 -10.13 -27.75
N HIS A 1001 8.16 -9.90 -26.49
CA HIS A 1001 7.97 -10.85 -25.39
C HIS A 1001 7.00 -10.35 -24.31
N VAL A 1002 6.18 -11.26 -23.78
CA VAL A 1002 5.45 -11.03 -22.51
C VAL A 1002 6.36 -11.26 -21.31
N SER A 1003 6.10 -10.55 -20.20
CA SER A 1003 6.94 -10.59 -18.99
C SER A 1003 6.84 -11.89 -18.18
N HIS A 1004 5.71 -12.60 -18.24
CA HIS A 1004 5.46 -13.79 -17.39
C HIS A 1004 5.45 -15.10 -18.18
N GLY A 1005 4.52 -15.27 -19.12
CA GLY A 1005 4.44 -16.47 -19.94
C GLY A 1005 3.40 -16.40 -21.06
N SER A 1006 3.75 -16.95 -22.21
CA SER A 1006 2.89 -16.97 -23.39
C SER A 1006 2.11 -18.28 -23.44
N ARG A 1007 0.78 -18.16 -23.29
CA ARG A 1007 -0.17 -19.28 -23.33
C ARG A 1007 -0.35 -19.89 -24.73
N VAL A 1008 0.26 -19.30 -25.76
CA VAL A 1008 0.06 -19.63 -27.18
C VAL A 1008 1.35 -19.83 -27.98
N ASN A 1009 2.44 -19.14 -27.66
CA ASN A 1009 3.71 -19.20 -28.41
C ASN A 1009 4.88 -19.66 -27.55
N GLU A 1010 5.89 -20.27 -28.18
CA GLU A 1010 7.19 -20.51 -27.56
C GLU A 1010 7.99 -19.19 -27.37
N HIS A 1011 9.14 -19.27 -26.70
CA HIS A 1011 10.11 -18.17 -26.53
C HIS A 1011 9.55 -16.86 -25.91
N LEU A 1012 8.49 -16.96 -25.09
CA LEU A 1012 7.74 -15.86 -24.47
C LEU A 1012 7.07 -14.91 -25.46
N ILE A 1013 6.93 -15.28 -26.74
CA ILE A 1013 6.50 -14.34 -27.77
C ILE A 1013 5.01 -13.97 -27.61
N ARG A 1014 4.69 -12.68 -27.61
CA ARG A 1014 3.33 -12.17 -27.41
C ARG A 1014 2.39 -12.60 -28.55
N HIS A 1015 1.10 -12.70 -28.25
CA HIS A 1015 0.08 -12.96 -29.27
C HIS A 1015 -0.02 -11.80 -30.29
N GLY A 1016 -0.60 -12.06 -31.46
CA GLY A 1016 -0.84 -11.05 -32.50
C GLY A 1016 0.32 -10.74 -33.46
N LEU A 1017 1.57 -11.15 -33.15
CA LEU A 1017 2.73 -10.85 -34.00
C LEU A 1017 2.83 -11.67 -35.32
N GLY A 1018 1.89 -12.56 -35.61
CA GLY A 1018 2.00 -13.46 -36.77
C GLY A 1018 3.23 -14.38 -36.71
N TRP A 1019 3.59 -14.82 -35.50
CA TRP A 1019 4.69 -15.74 -35.26
C TRP A 1019 4.27 -17.19 -35.52
N SER A 1020 5.23 -17.99 -35.99
CA SER A 1020 5.12 -19.43 -36.18
C SER A 1020 6.47 -20.06 -35.88
N ASP A 1021 6.49 -21.21 -35.20
CA ASP A 1021 7.71 -21.92 -34.82
C ASP A 1021 7.76 -23.31 -35.47
N SER A 1022 8.98 -23.81 -35.71
CA SER A 1022 9.23 -25.24 -35.88
C SER A 1022 10.61 -25.63 -35.30
N PRO A 1023 10.90 -26.93 -35.11
CA PRO A 1023 12.19 -27.41 -34.56
C PRO A 1023 13.45 -27.03 -35.36
N ALA A 1024 13.31 -26.53 -36.59
CA ALA A 1024 14.43 -26.01 -37.40
C ALA A 1024 14.55 -24.47 -37.39
N GLY A 1025 13.71 -23.79 -36.60
CA GLY A 1025 13.33 -22.39 -36.80
C GLY A 1025 11.98 -22.26 -37.51
N GLY A 1026 11.45 -21.05 -37.55
CA GLY A 1026 10.08 -20.77 -37.98
C GLY A 1026 9.98 -19.48 -38.80
N THR A 1027 8.82 -18.81 -38.77
CA THR A 1027 8.61 -17.56 -39.51
C THR A 1027 7.79 -16.51 -38.75
N CYS A 1028 8.03 -15.24 -39.07
CA CYS A 1028 7.26 -14.09 -38.62
C CYS A 1028 6.63 -13.38 -39.82
N SER A 1029 5.33 -13.07 -39.77
CA SER A 1029 4.56 -12.46 -40.87
C SER A 1029 4.06 -11.04 -40.59
N THR A 1030 4.57 -10.39 -39.55
CA THR A 1030 4.16 -9.05 -39.09
C THR A 1030 4.40 -7.93 -40.11
N GLN A 1031 3.65 -6.82 -40.02
CA GLN A 1031 3.85 -5.63 -40.86
C GLN A 1031 5.23 -4.96 -40.65
N CYS A 1032 5.94 -5.24 -39.54
CA CYS A 1032 7.34 -4.83 -39.31
C CYS A 1032 8.32 -5.31 -40.40
N HIS A 1033 7.89 -6.23 -41.27
CA HIS A 1033 8.69 -6.78 -42.36
C HIS A 1033 8.21 -6.34 -43.76
N ALA A 1034 7.49 -5.22 -43.84
CA ALA A 1034 6.82 -4.71 -45.05
C ALA A 1034 5.73 -5.67 -45.60
N GLY A 1035 5.08 -6.42 -44.69
CA GLY A 1035 4.12 -7.48 -45.05
C GLY A 1035 4.74 -8.76 -45.64
N GLY A 1036 6.07 -8.84 -45.72
CA GLY A 1036 6.78 -10.04 -46.17
C GLY A 1036 7.07 -11.01 -45.03
N ILE A 1037 6.76 -12.30 -45.24
CA ILE A 1037 7.13 -13.37 -44.30
C ILE A 1037 8.67 -13.46 -44.21
N ARG A 1038 9.21 -13.51 -42.99
CA ARG A 1038 10.64 -13.70 -42.72
C ARG A 1038 10.88 -14.98 -41.93
N SER A 1039 11.82 -15.80 -42.39
CA SER A 1039 12.24 -17.03 -41.69
C SER A 1039 13.39 -16.76 -40.73
N TYR A 1040 13.42 -17.51 -39.63
CA TYR A 1040 14.58 -17.65 -38.75
C TYR A 1040 15.01 -19.13 -38.66
N SER A 1041 16.16 -19.35 -38.04
CA SER A 1041 16.74 -20.66 -37.75
C SER A 1041 17.10 -20.71 -36.27
N ARG A 1042 16.90 -21.89 -35.66
CA ARG A 1042 17.49 -22.25 -34.36
C ARG A 1042 18.96 -22.63 -34.53
#